data_AF-A0A0L8GMB1-F1
#
_entry.id   AF-A0A0L8GMB1-F1
#
_cell.length_a   1.000
_cell.length_b   1.000
_cell.length_c   1.000
_cell.angle_alpha   90.00
_cell.angle_beta   90.00
_cell.angle_gamma   90.00
#
_symmetry.space_group_name_H-M   'P 1'
#
loop_
_entity.id
_entity.type
_entity.pdbx_description
1 polymer ?
#
loop_
_entity_poly.entity_id
_entity_poly.type
_entity_poly.pdbx_seq_one_letter_code
_entity_poly.pdbx_strand_id
1 'polypeptide(L)'
;MVSSTIEKTYEDDKFIKSEGDKRKYRGLEISNGMKILLISDPETDKSAAAIDVHIGDMCDPKDLPGLAHFCEHMLFLGTTKYPQENEYSKFVTNHGGTYNASTSPEHTNFHFEVNPAGLQGALDRFAQFFISPLFTPSATEREVNAVNSEHNKNIQDDNWRLQQLERTVSDPSHDYCRFGTESLDELTSMVLPLFDKVVNKNVEIPVWNEHPCGSEQVKTRVITVPVKDLRNLAIVWPIPDIQAYYKSNPGFYLAHLLGHEGRNSLHAELKAKGWVNTLYVYIKSRVHGFMFFTLAVDLTEDGMEHVNDIVTLTFQYLNMLRKEGPQEWIFKEFQSLSNMTFRFKDKENPRNYVVHLTDNLQTFEMTDVLCGEDIWREYRPDLINEILALLIPETVRIFVIAKSFDGKTDQKEHYYGTDYKVEKIDESVLETWRNCETHENLQLPIPNEFIPTNFEIFKREKDSSPLPEIIKDSTMSRLWFKQDDKFLLPKAYLSFEFRSLLANVDPVHTNMTVLFLSAFRDALNEYTYHAEIAGLFYSLDITSYGLGLYVQGYNDKQSVLLKKIMEKFLNFTVDPKRFAILKESYSRTLSNFAAEQPHQHTMYYLTILMTEQMWTKQQLLEAVEDITCDDLQAFIPLLLSKMYIEGLVYGNTSQEKALDLLNMIEDMLLEKSVKPLPHSQQRFYREHQLLDGKAAEKREKQKR
;
A
#
# COMPACT_ATOMS: atom_id res chain seq x y z
N MET A 1 -43.75 13.07 2.48
CA MET A 1 -43.36 13.36 1.08
C MET A 1 -42.10 12.60 0.61
N VAL A 2 -41.50 11.68 1.39
CA VAL A 2 -40.26 10.97 1.00
C VAL A 2 -40.50 9.84 -0.03
N SER A 3 -41.74 9.36 -0.16
CA SER A 3 -42.08 8.16 -0.94
C SER A 3 -42.12 8.36 -2.47
N SER A 4 -42.16 9.58 -3.00
CA SER A 4 -42.30 9.82 -4.44
C SER A 4 -40.96 9.86 -5.21
N THR A 5 -39.84 9.73 -4.50
CA THR A 5 -38.49 9.93 -5.07
C THR A 5 -37.67 8.65 -5.10
N ILE A 6 -38.08 7.58 -4.41
CA ILE A 6 -37.35 6.30 -4.35
C ILE A 6 -37.93 5.35 -5.39
N GLU A 7 -37.10 4.84 -6.29
CA GLU A 7 -37.50 3.92 -7.36
C GLU A 7 -37.23 2.46 -7.00
N LYS A 8 -36.07 2.17 -6.40
CA LYS A 8 -35.74 0.83 -5.89
C LYS A 8 -35.21 0.91 -4.47
N THR A 9 -35.53 -0.12 -3.69
CA THR A 9 -35.04 -0.31 -2.32
C THR A 9 -34.50 -1.72 -2.16
N TYR A 10 -33.31 -1.82 -1.57
CA TYR A 10 -32.63 -3.03 -1.20
C TYR A 10 -32.53 -3.04 0.32
N GLU A 11 -33.29 -3.91 0.99
CA GLU A 11 -33.24 -4.05 2.45
C GLU A 11 -32.03 -4.89 2.88
N ASP A 12 -31.72 -4.90 4.18
CA ASP A 12 -30.52 -5.51 4.76
C ASP A 12 -30.32 -6.98 4.34
N ASP A 13 -31.39 -7.75 4.14
CA ASP A 13 -31.35 -9.17 3.74
C ASP A 13 -30.83 -9.40 2.32
N LYS A 14 -30.71 -8.34 1.51
CA LYS A 14 -30.19 -8.42 0.13
C LYS A 14 -28.68 -8.31 0.03
N PHE A 15 -28.02 -7.87 1.10
CA PHE A 15 -26.58 -7.70 1.13
C PHE A 15 -25.91 -8.94 1.70
N ILE A 16 -24.87 -9.43 1.01
CA ILE A 16 -23.97 -10.41 1.58
C ILE A 16 -23.02 -9.65 2.50
N LYS A 17 -23.14 -9.89 3.82
CA LYS A 17 -22.33 -9.27 4.85
C LYS A 17 -21.46 -10.29 5.57
N SER A 18 -20.36 -9.80 6.14
CA SER A 18 -19.53 -10.56 7.07
C SER A 18 -20.38 -11.05 8.26
N GLU A 19 -20.09 -12.24 8.77
CA GLU A 19 -20.84 -12.84 9.90
C GLU A 19 -20.71 -11.99 11.17
N GLY A 20 -19.56 -11.33 11.36
CA GLY A 20 -19.32 -10.43 12.49
C GLY A 20 -19.94 -9.04 12.34
N ASP A 21 -20.51 -8.70 11.18
CA ASP A 21 -21.02 -7.37 10.91
C ASP A 21 -22.41 -7.14 11.51
N LYS A 22 -22.46 -6.33 12.57
CA LYS A 22 -23.69 -5.95 13.27
C LYS A 22 -24.39 -4.73 12.67
N ARG A 23 -23.75 -4.05 11.71
CA ARG A 23 -24.32 -2.87 11.02
C ARG A 23 -25.54 -3.31 10.20
N LYS A 24 -26.44 -2.36 9.95
CA LYS A 24 -27.60 -2.56 9.06
C LYS A 24 -27.45 -1.72 7.81
N TYR A 25 -27.77 -2.31 6.67
CA TYR A 25 -27.61 -1.72 5.36
C TYR A 25 -28.96 -1.51 4.69
N ARG A 26 -29.06 -0.43 3.91
CA ARG A 26 -30.15 -0.22 2.97
C ARG A 26 -29.63 0.47 1.72
N GLY A 27 -29.83 -0.15 0.57
CA GLY A 27 -29.54 0.42 -0.74
C GLY A 27 -30.78 1.10 -1.30
N LEU A 28 -30.61 2.24 -1.96
CA LEU A 28 -31.68 2.96 -2.64
C LEU A 28 -31.20 3.37 -4.03
N GLU A 29 -32.10 3.29 -5.00
CA GLU A 29 -32.00 4.03 -6.25
C GLU A 29 -33.13 5.04 -6.26
N ILE A 30 -32.80 6.31 -6.46
CA ILE A 30 -33.78 7.40 -6.46
C ILE A 30 -34.00 7.94 -7.88
N SER A 31 -35.14 8.62 -8.07
CA SER A 31 -35.66 9.09 -9.38
C SER A 31 -34.74 10.00 -10.20
N ASN A 32 -33.66 10.50 -9.61
CA ASN A 32 -32.64 11.25 -10.34
C ASN A 32 -31.46 10.37 -10.80
N GLY A 33 -31.54 9.04 -10.64
CA GLY A 33 -30.53 8.06 -11.00
C GLY A 33 -29.46 7.78 -9.93
N MET A 34 -29.46 8.51 -8.80
CA MET A 34 -28.45 8.33 -7.76
C MET A 34 -28.64 7.02 -7.00
N LYS A 35 -27.54 6.27 -6.86
CA LYS A 35 -27.42 5.11 -5.96
C LYS A 35 -26.99 5.59 -4.58
N ILE A 36 -27.65 5.11 -3.53
CA ILE A 36 -27.39 5.49 -2.13
C ILE A 36 -27.27 4.22 -1.30
N LEU A 37 -26.22 4.13 -0.49
CA LEU A 37 -26.09 3.10 0.54
C LEU A 37 -26.16 3.75 1.93
N LEU A 38 -27.14 3.34 2.73
CA LEU A 38 -27.31 3.77 4.11
C LEU A 38 -26.75 2.70 5.04
N ILE A 39 -25.95 3.13 6.01
CA ILE A 39 -25.33 2.26 7.01
C ILE A 39 -25.73 2.75 8.39
N SER A 40 -26.37 1.88 9.17
CA SER A 40 -26.78 2.16 10.54
C SER A 40 -25.91 1.39 11.52
N ASP A 41 -25.12 2.14 12.29
CA ASP A 41 -24.28 1.64 13.36
C ASP A 41 -24.56 2.44 14.65
N PRO A 42 -25.42 1.93 15.56
CA PRO A 42 -25.74 2.62 16.80
C PRO A 42 -24.57 2.80 17.76
N GLU A 43 -23.48 2.05 17.58
CA GLU A 43 -22.30 2.07 18.45
C GLU A 43 -21.15 2.94 17.87
N THR A 44 -21.38 3.66 16.77
CA THR A 44 -20.31 4.44 16.15
C THR A 44 -20.00 5.73 16.90
N ASP A 45 -18.70 5.98 17.14
CA ASP A 45 -18.21 7.24 17.71
C ASP A 45 -18.12 8.37 16.67
N LYS A 46 -18.14 8.00 15.37
CA LYS A 46 -18.09 8.93 14.23
C LYS A 46 -19.13 8.54 13.18
N SER A 47 -19.86 9.52 12.69
CA SER A 47 -20.66 9.36 11.48
C SER A 47 -19.89 9.90 10.29
N ALA A 48 -20.01 9.23 9.15
CA ALA A 48 -19.33 9.61 7.93
C ALA A 48 -20.29 9.59 6.74
N ALA A 49 -19.93 10.33 5.70
CA ALA A 49 -20.59 10.27 4.40
C ALA A 49 -19.57 10.52 3.29
N ALA A 50 -19.83 9.94 2.13
CA ALA A 50 -19.09 10.18 0.91
C ALA A 50 -20.06 10.32 -0.27
N ILE A 51 -19.65 11.07 -1.29
CA ILE A 51 -20.29 11.12 -2.60
C ILE A 51 -19.19 10.93 -3.64
N ASP A 52 -19.43 10.00 -4.55
CA ASP A 52 -18.59 9.78 -5.72
C ASP A 52 -19.29 10.35 -6.96
N VAL A 53 -18.60 11.21 -7.70
CA VAL A 53 -19.05 11.70 -9.00
C VAL A 53 -18.24 10.95 -10.06
N HIS A 54 -18.91 10.21 -10.94
CA HIS A 54 -18.30 9.43 -12.04
C HIS A 54 -17.83 10.33 -13.20
N ILE A 55 -17.10 11.39 -12.87
CA ILE A 55 -16.33 12.26 -13.77
C ILE A 55 -14.99 12.59 -13.09
N GLY A 56 -13.91 12.61 -13.86
CA GLY A 56 -12.55 12.86 -13.38
C GLY A 56 -11.64 13.51 -14.43
N ASP A 57 -10.32 13.42 -14.25
CA ASP A 57 -9.32 14.15 -15.05
C ASP A 57 -9.33 13.79 -16.55
N MET A 58 -9.78 12.59 -16.92
CA MET A 58 -9.88 12.21 -18.33
C MET A 58 -11.01 12.93 -19.06
N CYS A 59 -11.92 13.58 -18.35
CA CYS A 59 -12.99 14.39 -18.92
C CYS A 59 -12.62 15.87 -19.06
N ASP A 60 -11.43 16.27 -18.64
CA ASP A 60 -10.99 17.67 -18.68
C ASP A 60 -10.92 18.19 -20.12
N PRO A 61 -11.40 19.41 -20.41
CA PRO A 61 -11.23 20.01 -21.73
C PRO A 61 -9.75 20.02 -22.13
N LYS A 62 -9.45 19.82 -23.43
CA LYS A 62 -8.06 19.77 -23.91
C LYS A 62 -7.28 21.05 -23.63
N ASP A 63 -7.99 22.16 -23.56
CA ASP A 63 -7.52 23.50 -23.22
C ASP A 63 -7.55 23.81 -21.71
N LEU A 64 -8.01 22.87 -20.88
CA LEU A 64 -8.15 23.00 -19.41
C LEU A 64 -7.79 21.68 -18.67
N PRO A 65 -6.57 21.14 -18.82
CA PRO A 65 -6.16 19.89 -18.19
C PRO A 65 -6.01 20.06 -16.68
N GLY A 66 -6.81 19.36 -15.85
CA GLY A 66 -6.85 19.40 -14.38
C GLY A 66 -8.07 20.13 -13.79
N LEU A 67 -9.01 20.58 -14.64
CA LEU A 67 -10.21 21.30 -14.24
C LEU A 67 -11.06 20.50 -13.25
N ALA A 68 -11.17 19.18 -13.39
CA ALA A 68 -11.88 18.33 -12.45
C ALA A 68 -11.29 18.44 -11.04
N HIS A 69 -9.96 18.41 -10.93
CA HIS A 69 -9.24 18.54 -9.66
C HIS A 69 -9.35 19.96 -9.09
N PHE A 70 -9.30 20.99 -9.94
CA PHE A 70 -9.54 22.35 -9.49
C PHE A 70 -10.98 22.55 -8.99
N CYS A 71 -11.96 22.01 -9.70
CA CYS A 71 -13.36 22.02 -9.28
C CYS A 71 -13.52 21.35 -7.92
N GLU A 72 -12.85 20.21 -7.66
CA GLU A 72 -12.85 19.54 -6.37
C GLU A 72 -12.50 20.49 -5.22
N HIS A 73 -11.37 21.19 -5.33
CA HIS A 73 -10.92 22.14 -4.31
C HIS A 73 -11.93 23.26 -4.09
N MET A 74 -12.45 23.83 -5.17
CA MET A 74 -13.35 24.97 -5.12
C MET A 74 -14.70 24.67 -4.46
N LEU A 75 -15.16 23.41 -4.47
CA LEU A 75 -16.41 23.04 -3.80
C LEU A 75 -16.37 23.24 -2.28
N PHE A 76 -15.18 23.24 -1.67
CA PHE A 76 -15.02 23.49 -0.23
C PHE A 76 -15.14 24.98 0.14
N LEU A 77 -15.07 25.90 -0.83
CA LEU A 77 -14.86 27.34 -0.62
C LEU A 77 -16.14 28.18 -0.67
N GLY A 78 -17.27 27.59 -0.26
CA GLY A 78 -18.52 28.29 -0.03
C GLY A 78 -19.60 28.01 -1.08
N THR A 79 -20.84 28.06 -0.62
CA THR A 79 -22.05 27.76 -1.40
C THR A 79 -23.10 28.84 -1.19
N THR A 80 -24.13 28.90 -2.02
CA THR A 80 -25.17 29.93 -1.91
C THR A 80 -25.84 29.95 -0.53
N LYS A 81 -26.09 28.75 0.06
CA LYS A 81 -26.68 28.62 1.41
C LYS A 81 -25.67 28.86 2.53
N TYR A 82 -24.38 28.61 2.28
CA TYR A 82 -23.29 28.76 3.24
C TYR A 82 -22.12 29.52 2.61
N PRO A 83 -22.22 30.86 2.50
CA PRO A 83 -21.32 31.64 1.64
C PRO A 83 -19.95 31.97 2.26
N GLN A 84 -19.76 31.73 3.56
CA GLN A 84 -18.45 31.91 4.18
C GLN A 84 -17.53 30.77 3.72
N GLU A 85 -16.38 31.12 3.14
CA GLU A 85 -15.48 30.16 2.48
C GLU A 85 -15.04 29.02 3.41
N ASN A 86 -14.85 29.29 4.70
CA ASN A 86 -14.45 28.29 5.68
C ASN A 86 -15.60 27.72 6.51
N GLU A 87 -16.86 27.96 6.13
CA GLU A 87 -18.02 27.48 6.90
C GLU A 87 -18.04 25.96 7.03
N TYR A 88 -17.78 25.24 5.93
CA TYR A 88 -17.76 23.78 5.93
C TYR A 88 -16.62 23.25 6.80
N SER A 89 -15.40 23.72 6.57
CA SER A 89 -14.21 23.26 7.29
C SER A 89 -14.28 23.56 8.79
N LYS A 90 -14.75 24.75 9.15
CA LYS A 90 -14.99 25.16 10.53
C LYS A 90 -16.08 24.32 11.19
N PHE A 91 -17.19 24.04 10.49
CA PHE A 91 -18.26 23.21 11.04
C PHE A 91 -17.76 21.78 11.32
N VAL A 92 -17.12 21.14 10.35
CA VAL A 92 -16.59 19.77 10.49
C VAL A 92 -15.60 19.71 11.65
N THR A 93 -14.64 20.63 11.72
CA THR A 93 -13.64 20.70 12.80
C THR A 93 -14.29 20.90 14.17
N ASN A 94 -15.25 21.82 14.30
CA ASN A 94 -15.95 22.09 15.57
C ASN A 94 -16.81 20.92 16.05
N HIS A 95 -17.11 19.95 15.18
CA HIS A 95 -17.83 18.73 15.52
C HIS A 95 -16.89 17.51 15.57
N GLY A 96 -15.60 17.75 15.82
CA GLY A 96 -14.57 16.73 15.98
C GLY A 96 -14.31 15.93 14.71
N GLY A 97 -14.64 16.48 13.55
CA GLY A 97 -14.59 15.79 12.27
C GLY A 97 -13.35 16.12 11.43
N THR A 98 -13.22 15.40 10.33
CA THR A 98 -12.26 15.66 9.26
C THR A 98 -12.94 15.46 7.90
N TYR A 99 -12.39 16.05 6.85
CA TYR A 99 -12.91 15.93 5.48
C TYR A 99 -11.76 15.86 4.49
N ASN A 100 -12.02 15.33 3.29
CA ASN A 100 -11.11 15.39 2.16
C ASN A 100 -11.86 15.10 0.85
N ALA A 101 -11.16 15.19 -0.27
CA ALA A 101 -11.60 14.68 -1.54
C ALA A 101 -10.40 14.16 -2.35
N SER A 102 -10.68 13.54 -3.49
CA SER A 102 -9.68 13.11 -4.46
C SER A 102 -10.25 13.01 -5.86
N THR A 103 -9.48 13.47 -6.84
CA THR A 103 -9.78 13.36 -8.27
C THR A 103 -8.89 12.30 -8.89
N SER A 104 -9.51 11.43 -9.67
CA SER A 104 -8.89 10.35 -10.43
C SER A 104 -9.30 10.44 -11.90
N PRO A 105 -8.86 9.54 -12.81
CA PRO A 105 -9.22 9.61 -14.22
C PRO A 105 -10.73 9.71 -14.51
N GLU A 106 -11.55 8.93 -13.79
CA GLU A 106 -13.00 8.87 -14.01
C GLU A 106 -13.83 9.29 -12.81
N HIS A 107 -13.24 9.47 -11.64
CA HIS A 107 -13.99 9.69 -10.40
C HIS A 107 -13.47 10.89 -9.63
N THR A 108 -14.39 11.66 -9.06
CA THR A 108 -14.11 12.67 -8.04
C THR A 108 -14.88 12.31 -6.78
N ASN A 109 -14.16 11.88 -5.75
CA ASN A 109 -14.74 11.41 -4.49
C ASN A 109 -14.61 12.48 -3.40
N PHE A 110 -15.71 12.82 -2.74
CA PHE A 110 -15.73 13.76 -1.63
C PHE A 110 -16.24 13.06 -0.38
N HIS A 111 -15.63 13.33 0.77
CA HIS A 111 -16.01 12.62 1.99
C HIS A 111 -15.67 13.38 3.28
N PHE A 112 -16.40 13.05 4.35
CA PHE A 112 -16.15 13.57 5.68
C PHE A 112 -16.56 12.59 6.78
N GLU A 113 -16.07 12.86 7.99
CA GLU A 113 -16.57 12.30 9.24
C GLU A 113 -16.79 13.42 10.27
N VAL A 114 -17.74 13.22 11.19
CA VAL A 114 -18.04 14.11 12.33
C VAL A 114 -18.56 13.28 13.50
N ASN A 115 -18.61 13.86 14.71
CA ASN A 115 -19.36 13.26 15.80
C ASN A 115 -20.84 13.09 15.40
N PRO A 116 -21.56 12.03 15.82
CA PRO A 116 -22.92 11.72 15.36
C PRO A 116 -23.93 12.86 15.46
N ALA A 117 -23.85 13.68 16.51
CA ALA A 117 -24.71 14.85 16.69
C ALA A 117 -24.55 15.92 15.60
N GLY A 118 -23.40 15.98 14.93
CA GLY A 118 -23.09 16.90 13.85
C GLY A 118 -23.50 16.42 12.45
N LEU A 119 -23.90 15.15 12.30
CA LEU A 119 -24.09 14.51 10.98
C LEU A 119 -25.08 15.28 10.09
N GLN A 120 -26.24 15.64 10.63
CA GLN A 120 -27.27 16.35 9.86
C GLN A 120 -26.77 17.72 9.37
N GLY A 121 -26.06 18.46 10.23
CA GLY A 121 -25.52 19.77 9.88
C GLY A 121 -24.35 19.71 8.89
N ALA A 122 -23.55 18.64 8.95
CA ALA A 122 -22.47 18.40 7.99
C ALA A 122 -23.02 17.96 6.63
N LEU A 123 -23.97 17.01 6.61
CA LEU A 123 -24.64 16.57 5.38
C LEU A 123 -25.36 17.71 4.65
N ASP A 124 -26.05 18.60 5.38
CA ASP A 124 -26.75 19.73 4.76
C ASP A 124 -25.79 20.69 4.04
N ARG A 125 -24.61 20.97 4.64
CA ARG A 125 -23.54 21.78 4.03
C ARG A 125 -22.88 21.06 2.86
N PHE A 126 -22.55 19.79 3.06
CA PHE A 126 -21.92 18.92 2.06
C PHE A 126 -22.76 18.79 0.79
N ALA A 127 -24.07 18.59 0.95
CA ALA A 127 -25.00 18.51 -0.18
C ALA A 127 -24.99 19.78 -1.05
N GLN A 128 -24.69 20.96 -0.49
CA GLN A 128 -24.68 22.20 -1.26
C GLN A 128 -23.54 22.29 -2.28
N PHE A 129 -22.47 21.50 -2.10
CA PHE A 129 -21.37 21.39 -3.07
C PHE A 129 -21.92 20.98 -4.44
N PHE A 130 -22.87 20.05 -4.42
CA PHE A 130 -23.51 19.47 -5.60
C PHE A 130 -24.83 20.16 -5.94
N ILE A 131 -25.08 21.39 -5.47
CA ILE A 131 -26.31 22.14 -5.77
C ILE A 131 -25.98 23.55 -6.31
N SER A 132 -25.22 24.33 -5.53
CA SER A 132 -24.97 25.76 -5.84
C SER A 132 -23.66 26.30 -5.21
N PRO A 133 -22.49 25.76 -5.61
CA PRO A 133 -21.18 26.28 -5.21
C PRO A 133 -20.95 27.70 -5.76
N LEU A 134 -20.17 28.52 -5.04
CA LEU A 134 -20.01 29.94 -5.38
C LEU A 134 -18.90 30.25 -6.39
N PHE A 135 -17.79 29.50 -6.37
CA PHE A 135 -16.60 29.75 -7.20
C PHE A 135 -16.20 31.25 -7.24
N THR A 136 -16.03 31.87 -6.06
CA THR A 136 -15.76 33.31 -5.99
C THR A 136 -14.40 33.64 -6.62
N PRO A 137 -14.23 34.78 -7.32
CA PRO A 137 -12.95 35.15 -7.92
C PRO A 137 -11.78 35.14 -6.93
N SER A 138 -12.02 35.62 -5.70
CA SER A 138 -11.00 35.66 -4.63
C SER A 138 -10.60 34.29 -4.10
N ALA A 139 -11.51 33.31 -4.13
CA ALA A 139 -11.22 31.93 -3.80
C ALA A 139 -10.45 31.27 -4.93
N THR A 140 -10.90 31.46 -6.18
CA THR A 140 -10.25 30.94 -7.39
C THR A 140 -8.78 31.33 -7.45
N GLU A 141 -8.45 32.63 -7.34
CA GLU A 141 -7.05 33.10 -7.40
C GLU A 141 -6.16 32.46 -6.32
N ARG A 142 -6.67 32.24 -5.12
CA ARG A 142 -5.88 31.61 -4.03
C ARG A 142 -5.77 30.11 -4.21
N GLU A 143 -6.83 29.44 -4.63
CA GLU A 143 -6.86 27.99 -4.70
C GLU A 143 -6.03 27.46 -5.88
N VAL A 144 -5.93 28.24 -6.96
CA VAL A 144 -4.97 27.98 -8.04
C VAL A 144 -3.54 27.84 -7.49
N ASN A 145 -3.15 28.69 -6.53
CA ASN A 145 -1.83 28.59 -5.90
C ASN A 145 -1.69 27.32 -5.05
N ALA A 146 -2.77 26.85 -4.42
CA ALA A 146 -2.76 25.61 -3.65
C ALA A 146 -2.58 24.39 -4.54
N VAL A 147 -3.33 24.30 -5.64
CA VAL A 147 -3.21 23.23 -6.65
C VAL A 147 -1.82 23.23 -7.29
N ASN A 148 -1.30 24.41 -7.65
CA ASN A 148 0.07 24.53 -8.16
C ASN A 148 1.12 24.11 -7.11
N SER A 149 0.92 24.43 -5.82
CA SER A 149 1.82 23.96 -4.76
C SER A 149 1.79 22.43 -4.63
N GLU A 150 0.63 21.80 -4.84
CA GLU A 150 0.53 20.35 -4.88
C GLU A 150 1.24 19.74 -6.09
N HIS A 151 1.09 20.32 -7.28
CA HIS A 151 1.86 19.89 -8.44
C HIS A 151 3.37 20.01 -8.19
N ASN A 152 3.83 21.17 -7.68
CA ASN A 152 5.24 21.41 -7.38
C ASN A 152 5.82 20.41 -6.37
N LYS A 153 5.01 19.99 -5.38
CA LYS A 153 5.37 18.92 -4.45
C LYS A 153 5.62 17.59 -5.18
N ASN A 154 4.86 17.31 -6.24
CA ASN A 154 4.91 16.06 -6.99
C ASN A 154 5.96 16.05 -8.12
N ILE A 155 6.49 17.21 -8.56
CA ILE A 155 7.46 17.30 -9.67
C ILE A 155 8.68 16.37 -9.47
N GLN A 156 9.17 16.28 -8.23
CA GLN A 156 10.33 15.49 -7.85
C GLN A 156 10.00 14.07 -7.37
N ASP A 157 8.72 13.68 -7.41
CA ASP A 157 8.29 12.36 -6.98
C ASP A 157 8.29 11.36 -8.16
N ASP A 158 9.13 10.32 -8.05
CA ASP A 158 9.31 9.33 -9.12
C ASP A 158 8.02 8.59 -9.50
N ASN A 159 7.07 8.38 -8.57
CA ASN A 159 5.83 7.69 -8.89
C ASN A 159 4.95 8.55 -9.81
N TRP A 160 4.81 9.84 -9.50
CA TRP A 160 4.05 10.78 -10.33
C TRP A 160 4.69 10.96 -11.71
N ARG A 161 6.03 11.08 -11.74
CA ARG A 161 6.82 11.17 -12.98
C ARG A 161 6.61 9.97 -13.89
N LEU A 162 6.68 8.75 -13.33
CA LEU A 162 6.50 7.51 -14.08
C LEU A 162 5.05 7.31 -14.54
N GLN A 163 4.06 7.68 -13.71
CA GLN A 163 2.66 7.64 -14.12
C GLN A 163 2.38 8.58 -15.30
N GLN A 164 2.87 9.83 -15.26
CA GLN A 164 2.70 10.76 -16.37
C GLN A 164 3.52 10.36 -17.60
N LEU A 165 4.69 9.74 -17.42
CA LEU A 165 5.47 9.19 -18.53
C LEU A 165 4.72 8.07 -19.26
N GLU A 166 4.11 7.12 -18.53
CA GLU A 166 3.29 6.04 -19.13
C GLU A 166 2.14 6.59 -19.96
N ARG A 167 1.47 7.66 -19.47
CA ARG A 167 0.46 8.42 -20.23
C ARG A 167 1.08 9.04 -21.47
N THR A 168 2.22 9.73 -21.35
CA THR A 168 2.90 10.45 -22.46
C THR A 168 3.34 9.53 -23.60
N VAL A 169 3.78 8.30 -23.30
CA VAL A 169 4.22 7.32 -24.32
C VAL A 169 3.08 6.44 -24.84
N SER A 170 1.84 6.81 -24.57
CA SER A 170 0.63 6.20 -25.15
C SER A 170 0.21 6.93 -26.42
N ASP A 171 -0.91 6.55 -27.05
CA ASP A 171 -1.42 7.23 -28.25
C ASP A 171 -1.79 8.69 -27.92
N PRO A 172 -1.10 9.70 -28.50
CA PRO A 172 -1.33 11.10 -28.17
C PRO A 172 -2.73 11.62 -28.54
N SER A 173 -3.48 10.89 -29.36
CA SER A 173 -4.88 11.21 -29.68
C SER A 173 -5.87 10.74 -28.61
N HIS A 174 -5.47 9.79 -27.76
CA HIS A 174 -6.28 9.20 -26.71
C HIS A 174 -6.30 10.09 -25.45
N ASP A 175 -7.46 10.18 -24.79
CA ASP A 175 -7.64 11.05 -23.61
C ASP A 175 -6.83 10.63 -22.38
N TYR A 176 -6.35 9.38 -22.37
CA TYR A 176 -5.44 8.86 -21.34
C TYR A 176 -4.13 9.66 -21.25
N CYS A 177 -3.72 10.31 -22.33
CA CYS A 177 -2.51 11.14 -22.36
C CYS A 177 -2.67 12.49 -21.64
N ARG A 178 -3.89 12.85 -21.22
CA ARG A 178 -4.17 14.12 -20.53
C ARG A 178 -3.48 14.17 -19.17
N PHE A 179 -3.12 15.39 -18.76
CA PHE A 179 -2.54 15.71 -17.47
C PHE A 179 -3.64 16.12 -16.49
N GLY A 180 -3.61 15.56 -15.27
CA GLY A 180 -4.68 15.73 -14.28
C GLY A 180 -4.37 16.71 -13.15
N THR A 181 -3.34 17.56 -13.26
CA THR A 181 -2.97 18.58 -12.27
C THR A 181 -2.51 19.84 -13.03
N GLU A 182 -2.54 21.05 -12.48
CA GLU A 182 -2.48 22.28 -13.33
C GLU A 182 -1.30 23.23 -13.06
N SER A 183 -1.10 24.16 -14.00
CA SER A 183 -0.22 25.34 -13.92
C SER A 183 -1.00 26.67 -13.83
N LEU A 184 -0.36 27.72 -13.30
CA LEU A 184 -0.97 28.92 -12.72
C LEU A 184 -1.76 29.84 -13.68
N ASP A 185 -1.36 29.93 -14.95
CA ASP A 185 -1.75 31.05 -15.82
C ASP A 185 -3.06 30.83 -16.62
N GLU A 186 -3.49 29.58 -16.79
CA GLU A 186 -4.63 29.23 -17.66
C GLU A 186 -5.96 29.10 -16.88
N LEU A 187 -5.90 28.76 -15.59
CA LEU A 187 -7.06 28.48 -14.72
C LEU A 187 -7.90 29.70 -14.36
N THR A 188 -7.25 30.86 -14.26
CA THR A 188 -7.88 32.08 -13.74
C THR A 188 -8.91 32.65 -14.73
N SER A 189 -8.82 32.32 -16.03
CA SER A 189 -9.60 33.01 -17.08
C SER A 189 -10.94 32.35 -17.44
N MET A 190 -11.21 31.10 -17.05
CA MET A 190 -12.27 30.29 -17.68
C MET A 190 -13.43 29.86 -16.77
N VAL A 191 -13.35 30.03 -15.46
CA VAL A 191 -14.28 29.38 -14.50
C VAL A 191 -15.57 30.18 -14.23
N LEU A 192 -15.64 31.45 -14.61
CA LEU A 192 -16.75 32.35 -14.26
C LEU A 192 -18.11 32.17 -15.00
N PRO A 193 -18.22 31.57 -16.21
CA PRO A 193 -19.54 31.44 -16.86
C PRO A 193 -20.29 30.12 -16.59
N LEU A 194 -19.67 29.16 -15.91
CA LEU A 194 -20.10 27.78 -15.92
C LEU A 194 -21.01 27.42 -14.72
N PHE A 195 -22.31 27.51 -14.98
CA PHE A 195 -23.42 26.73 -14.38
C PHE A 195 -24.17 27.30 -13.16
N ASP A 196 -25.50 27.29 -13.29
CA ASP A 196 -26.48 27.53 -12.21
C ASP A 196 -27.41 26.30 -12.12
N LYS A 197 -27.43 25.67 -10.92
CA LYS A 197 -28.36 24.64 -10.39
C LYS A 197 -28.18 23.21 -10.92
N VAL A 198 -27.67 22.32 -10.07
CA VAL A 198 -27.45 20.91 -10.42
C VAL A 198 -28.77 20.19 -10.67
N VAL A 199 -28.90 19.69 -11.89
CA VAL A 199 -30.04 19.00 -12.48
C VAL A 199 -29.52 17.65 -12.96
N ASN A 200 -30.35 16.60 -12.92
CA ASN A 200 -30.01 15.39 -13.68
C ASN A 200 -30.00 15.75 -15.17
N LYS A 201 -28.81 15.93 -15.72
CA LYS A 201 -28.59 16.30 -17.12
C LYS A 201 -28.64 15.11 -18.07
N ASN A 202 -28.89 13.88 -17.55
CA ASN A 202 -28.77 12.62 -18.28
C ASN A 202 -27.44 12.54 -19.05
N VAL A 203 -26.33 12.83 -18.35
CA VAL A 203 -24.99 12.75 -18.93
C VAL A 203 -24.68 11.28 -19.23
N GLU A 204 -24.30 10.98 -20.47
CA GLU A 204 -23.75 9.68 -20.83
C GLU A 204 -22.35 9.57 -20.21
N ILE A 205 -22.13 8.51 -19.43
CA ILE A 205 -20.83 8.23 -18.81
C ILE A 205 -19.85 7.91 -19.96
N PRO A 206 -18.72 8.63 -20.08
CA PRO A 206 -17.71 8.32 -21.08
C PRO A 206 -17.17 6.90 -20.90
N VAL A 207 -16.94 6.20 -22.01
CA VAL A 207 -16.31 4.87 -22.03
C VAL A 207 -15.24 4.87 -23.11
N TRP A 208 -14.03 4.43 -22.77
CA TRP A 208 -12.89 4.38 -23.67
C TRP A 208 -12.68 2.97 -24.21
N ASN A 209 -13.48 2.60 -25.21
CA ASN A 209 -13.45 1.26 -25.80
C ASN A 209 -12.15 0.94 -26.56
N GLU A 210 -11.39 1.97 -26.95
CA GLU A 210 -10.10 1.80 -27.60
C GLU A 210 -8.98 1.84 -26.56
N HIS A 211 -8.05 0.89 -26.62
CA HIS A 211 -6.92 0.90 -25.72
C HIS A 211 -5.94 2.03 -26.10
N PRO A 212 -5.38 2.82 -25.17
CA PRO A 212 -4.39 3.87 -25.45
C PRO A 212 -3.05 3.36 -26.01
N CYS A 213 -2.93 2.05 -26.28
CA CYS A 213 -1.71 1.42 -26.77
C CYS A 213 -2.05 0.62 -28.03
N GLY A 214 -1.93 1.29 -29.17
CA GLY A 214 -2.06 0.67 -30.47
C GLY A 214 -0.78 -0.06 -30.90
N SER A 215 -0.77 -0.49 -32.16
CA SER A 215 0.37 -1.21 -32.76
C SER A 215 1.70 -0.46 -32.71
N GLU A 216 1.67 0.87 -32.61
CA GLU A 216 2.87 1.70 -32.49
C GLU A 216 3.41 1.80 -31.06
N GLN A 217 2.56 1.61 -30.05
CA GLN A 217 2.91 1.74 -28.64
C GLN A 217 3.33 0.41 -28.02
N VAL A 218 3.21 -0.72 -28.73
CA VAL A 218 3.67 -2.05 -28.31
C VAL A 218 5.00 -2.42 -28.97
N LYS A 219 5.69 -3.44 -28.42
CA LYS A 219 7.07 -3.82 -28.78
C LYS A 219 8.03 -2.64 -28.62
N THR A 220 7.81 -1.85 -27.58
CA THR A 220 8.61 -0.68 -27.25
C THR A 220 9.36 -0.90 -25.95
N ARG A 221 10.59 -0.40 -25.90
CA ARG A 221 11.37 -0.21 -24.68
C ARG A 221 11.48 1.28 -24.39
N VAL A 222 11.06 1.68 -23.21
CA VAL A 222 11.17 3.03 -22.67
C VAL A 222 12.27 3.02 -21.61
N ILE A 223 13.32 3.80 -21.81
CA ILE A 223 14.35 4.04 -20.78
C ILE A 223 14.14 5.42 -20.18
N THR A 224 14.29 5.57 -18.87
CA THR A 224 14.03 6.84 -18.17
C THR A 224 14.93 7.06 -16.96
N VAL A 225 15.21 8.34 -16.66
CA VAL A 225 16.06 8.75 -15.54
C VAL A 225 15.20 9.15 -14.34
N PRO A 226 15.27 8.42 -13.21
CA PRO A 226 14.56 8.77 -11.98
C PRO A 226 15.22 9.96 -11.25
N VAL A 227 14.53 10.56 -10.29
CA VAL A 227 15.06 11.55 -9.34
C VAL A 227 15.88 10.87 -8.26
N LYS A 228 15.31 9.86 -7.60
CA LYS A 228 16.03 8.98 -6.67
C LYS A 228 16.95 8.03 -7.45
N ASP A 229 18.00 7.53 -6.81
CA ASP A 229 18.79 6.45 -7.38
C ASP A 229 18.01 5.13 -7.26
N LEU A 230 17.22 4.85 -8.29
CA LEU A 230 16.37 3.67 -8.44
C LEU A 230 16.84 2.85 -9.64
N ARG A 231 16.58 1.55 -9.59
CA ARG A 231 16.77 0.63 -10.70
C ARG A 231 15.55 -0.28 -10.73
N ASN A 232 14.63 -0.06 -11.67
CA ASN A 232 13.39 -0.81 -11.77
C ASN A 232 13.13 -1.25 -13.22
N LEU A 233 12.47 -2.38 -13.39
CA LEU A 233 11.95 -2.88 -14.65
C LEU A 233 10.44 -3.09 -14.51
N ALA A 234 9.66 -2.53 -15.44
CA ALA A 234 8.24 -2.87 -15.59
C ALA A 234 7.99 -3.51 -16.96
N ILE A 235 7.34 -4.67 -16.95
CA ILE A 235 6.86 -5.41 -18.12
C ILE A 235 5.35 -5.25 -18.16
N VAL A 236 4.85 -4.56 -19.18
CA VAL A 236 3.47 -4.09 -19.24
C VAL A 236 2.78 -4.65 -20.48
N TRP A 237 1.59 -5.22 -20.30
CA TRP A 237 0.71 -5.64 -21.38
C TRP A 237 -0.61 -4.87 -21.36
N PRO A 238 -1.04 -4.31 -22.50
CA PRO A 238 -2.40 -3.80 -22.65
C PRO A 238 -3.39 -4.97 -22.65
N ILE A 239 -4.44 -4.87 -21.84
CA ILE A 239 -5.52 -5.86 -21.76
C ILE A 239 -6.89 -5.17 -21.82
N PRO A 240 -7.97 -5.86 -22.23
CA PRO A 240 -9.31 -5.28 -22.18
C PRO A 240 -9.75 -5.03 -20.73
N ASP A 241 -10.79 -4.21 -20.56
CA ASP A 241 -11.51 -4.10 -19.29
C ASP A 241 -12.11 -5.44 -18.86
N ILE A 242 -11.70 -5.93 -17.69
CA ILE A 242 -12.17 -7.17 -17.09
C ILE A 242 -13.02 -6.93 -15.83
N GLN A 243 -13.41 -5.69 -15.54
CA GLN A 243 -14.17 -5.32 -14.33
C GLN A 243 -15.49 -6.06 -14.22
N ALA A 244 -16.18 -6.28 -15.35
CA ALA A 244 -17.43 -7.04 -15.41
C ALA A 244 -17.27 -8.50 -14.93
N TYR A 245 -16.05 -9.03 -14.88
CA TYR A 245 -15.74 -10.41 -14.47
C TYR A 245 -15.31 -10.53 -13.00
N TYR A 246 -15.60 -9.52 -12.15
CA TYR A 246 -15.23 -9.48 -10.73
C TYR A 246 -15.60 -10.73 -9.93
N LYS A 247 -16.67 -11.45 -10.31
CA LYS A 247 -17.08 -12.71 -9.65
C LYS A 247 -16.09 -13.87 -9.87
N SER A 248 -15.25 -13.76 -10.90
CA SER A 248 -14.27 -14.78 -11.29
C SER A 248 -12.82 -14.33 -11.19
N ASN A 249 -12.57 -13.02 -11.17
CA ASN A 249 -11.26 -12.38 -11.01
C ASN A 249 -10.11 -13.05 -11.81
N PRO A 250 -10.29 -13.28 -13.13
CA PRO A 250 -9.35 -14.06 -13.95
C PRO A 250 -7.98 -13.38 -14.06
N GLY A 251 -7.95 -12.04 -14.05
CA GLY A 251 -6.70 -11.29 -14.04
C GLY A 251 -5.92 -11.44 -12.74
N PHE A 252 -6.59 -11.35 -11.59
CA PHE A 252 -5.93 -11.55 -10.29
C PHE A 252 -5.39 -12.97 -10.15
N TYR A 253 -6.09 -13.97 -10.70
CA TYR A 253 -5.61 -15.36 -10.71
C TYR A 253 -4.23 -15.48 -11.37
N LEU A 254 -4.05 -14.85 -12.54
CA LEU A 254 -2.76 -14.83 -13.23
C LEU A 254 -1.72 -13.96 -12.51
N ALA A 255 -2.14 -12.79 -12.00
CA ALA A 255 -1.26 -11.89 -11.27
C ALA A 255 -0.69 -12.57 -10.01
N HIS A 256 -1.52 -13.32 -9.30
CA HIS A 256 -1.08 -14.10 -8.14
C HIS A 256 -0.02 -15.14 -8.51
N LEU A 257 -0.24 -15.94 -9.57
CA LEU A 257 0.72 -16.97 -9.97
C LEU A 257 2.04 -16.36 -10.43
N LEU A 258 1.98 -15.34 -11.29
CA LEU A 258 3.16 -14.66 -11.80
C LEU A 258 3.90 -13.88 -10.70
N GLY A 259 3.15 -13.36 -9.72
CA GLY A 259 3.62 -12.63 -8.54
C GLY A 259 3.93 -13.49 -7.32
N HIS A 260 3.88 -14.82 -7.42
CA HIS A 260 4.11 -15.70 -6.28
C HIS A 260 5.58 -15.61 -5.82
N GLU A 261 5.83 -15.54 -4.51
CA GLU A 261 7.19 -15.41 -3.95
C GLU A 261 7.67 -16.66 -3.20
N GLY A 262 6.85 -17.72 -3.17
CA GLY A 262 7.27 -19.02 -2.65
C GLY A 262 8.23 -19.76 -3.59
N ARG A 263 8.66 -20.95 -3.16
CA ARG A 263 9.64 -21.77 -3.86
C ARG A 263 9.24 -22.09 -5.32
N ASN A 264 10.24 -22.17 -6.20
CA ASN A 264 10.10 -22.46 -7.66
C ASN A 264 9.27 -21.42 -8.43
N SER A 265 9.03 -20.24 -7.85
CA SER A 265 8.40 -19.11 -8.52
C SER A 265 9.37 -18.37 -9.44
N LEU A 266 8.82 -17.48 -10.27
CA LEU A 266 9.60 -16.52 -11.05
C LEU A 266 10.47 -15.64 -10.14
N HIS A 267 9.91 -15.13 -9.04
CA HIS A 267 10.65 -14.33 -8.06
C HIS A 267 11.82 -15.09 -7.45
N ALA A 268 11.61 -16.34 -7.01
CA ALA A 268 12.65 -17.17 -6.41
C ALA A 268 13.83 -17.41 -7.37
N GLU A 269 13.56 -17.71 -8.64
CA GLU A 269 14.62 -17.91 -9.65
C GLU A 269 15.39 -16.61 -9.94
N LEU A 270 14.68 -15.49 -10.17
CA LEU A 270 15.33 -14.19 -10.41
C LEU A 270 16.19 -13.74 -9.22
N LYS A 271 15.69 -13.97 -8.00
CA LYS A 271 16.40 -13.67 -6.75
C LYS A 271 17.62 -14.56 -6.54
N ALA A 272 17.53 -15.85 -6.85
CA ALA A 272 18.66 -16.78 -6.79
C ALA A 272 19.78 -16.38 -7.76
N LYS A 273 19.41 -15.93 -8.97
CA LYS A 273 20.36 -15.35 -9.93
C LYS A 273 20.95 -14.01 -9.45
N GLY A 274 20.29 -13.34 -8.49
CA GLY A 274 20.77 -12.10 -7.88
C GLY A 274 20.42 -10.87 -8.71
N TRP A 275 19.42 -10.98 -9.58
CA TRP A 275 19.02 -9.92 -10.51
C TRP A 275 17.97 -8.97 -9.91
N VAL A 276 17.14 -9.47 -9.01
CA VAL A 276 16.05 -8.73 -8.36
C VAL A 276 16.01 -9.03 -6.85
N ASN A 277 15.32 -8.18 -6.09
CA ASN A 277 14.98 -8.42 -4.68
C ASN A 277 13.48 -8.60 -4.48
N THR A 278 12.66 -7.81 -5.17
CA THR A 278 11.21 -7.80 -5.08
C THR A 278 10.58 -8.01 -6.45
N LEU A 279 9.39 -8.60 -6.46
CA LEU A 279 8.57 -8.75 -7.65
C LEU A 279 7.12 -8.59 -7.25
N TYR A 280 6.39 -7.74 -7.97
CA TYR A 280 4.96 -7.60 -7.76
C TYR A 280 4.25 -7.50 -9.10
N VAL A 281 3.06 -8.10 -9.16
CA VAL A 281 2.22 -8.10 -10.35
C VAL A 281 0.89 -7.48 -9.98
N TYR A 282 0.45 -6.54 -10.80
CA TYR A 282 -0.79 -5.82 -10.56
C TYR A 282 -1.51 -5.55 -11.86
N ILE A 283 -2.83 -5.42 -11.74
CA ILE A 283 -3.68 -4.97 -12.84
C ILE A 283 -4.07 -3.55 -12.52
N LYS A 284 -3.78 -2.65 -13.45
CA LYS A 284 -4.09 -1.23 -13.33
C LYS A 284 -5.24 -0.92 -14.28
N SER A 285 -6.37 -0.52 -13.71
CA SER A 285 -7.30 0.39 -14.39
C SER A 285 -8.11 1.19 -13.39
N ARG A 286 -8.41 2.43 -13.77
CA ARG A 286 -9.40 3.32 -13.14
C ARG A 286 -10.26 3.96 -14.23
N VAL A 287 -10.35 3.27 -15.37
CA VAL A 287 -10.98 3.74 -16.60
C VAL A 287 -11.78 2.60 -17.22
N HIS A 288 -13.06 2.83 -17.47
CA HIS A 288 -13.92 1.90 -18.17
C HIS A 288 -13.46 1.75 -19.62
N GLY A 289 -13.16 0.52 -20.02
CA GLY A 289 -12.86 0.13 -21.40
C GLY A 289 -11.46 -0.46 -21.65
N PHE A 290 -10.47 -0.19 -20.79
CA PHE A 290 -9.13 -0.81 -20.90
C PHE A 290 -8.45 -1.00 -19.54
N MET A 291 -7.48 -1.93 -19.47
CA MET A 291 -6.58 -2.07 -18.31
C MET A 291 -5.15 -2.41 -18.75
N PHE A 292 -4.22 -2.35 -17.81
CA PHE A 292 -2.86 -2.82 -17.98
C PHE A 292 -2.57 -3.98 -17.02
N PHE A 293 -1.92 -5.03 -17.53
CA PHE A 293 -1.34 -6.10 -16.72
C PHE A 293 0.16 -5.82 -16.60
N THR A 294 0.66 -5.59 -15.39
CA THR A 294 2.04 -5.17 -15.16
C THR A 294 2.76 -6.07 -14.18
N LEU A 295 3.93 -6.56 -14.58
CA LEU A 295 4.93 -7.13 -13.68
C LEU A 295 6.02 -6.09 -13.46
N ALA A 296 6.32 -5.78 -12.21
CA ALA A 296 7.38 -4.87 -11.83
C ALA A 296 8.38 -5.55 -10.87
N VAL A 297 9.66 -5.27 -11.10
CA VAL A 297 10.78 -5.73 -10.26
C VAL A 297 11.74 -4.57 -10.00
N ASP A 298 12.38 -4.58 -8.83
CA ASP A 298 13.61 -3.83 -8.65
C ASP A 298 14.78 -4.60 -9.30
N LEU A 299 15.85 -3.87 -9.64
CA LEU A 299 17.03 -4.43 -10.26
C LEU A 299 18.26 -4.19 -9.39
N THR A 300 19.06 -5.24 -9.24
CA THR A 300 20.43 -5.11 -8.73
C THR A 300 21.33 -4.50 -9.82
N GLU A 301 22.59 -4.20 -9.48
CA GLU A 301 23.57 -3.79 -10.49
C GLU A 301 23.73 -4.86 -11.58
N ASP A 302 23.78 -6.14 -11.19
CA ASP A 302 23.83 -7.27 -12.12
C ASP A 302 22.52 -7.40 -12.92
N GLY A 303 21.37 -7.20 -12.27
CA GLY A 303 20.06 -7.22 -12.93
C GLY A 303 19.91 -6.20 -14.06
N MET A 304 20.60 -5.06 -13.98
CA MET A 304 20.61 -4.06 -15.06
C MET A 304 21.24 -4.57 -16.36
N GLU A 305 22.23 -5.45 -16.28
CA GLU A 305 22.88 -6.07 -17.43
C GLU A 305 22.07 -7.25 -17.99
N HIS A 306 21.13 -7.77 -17.20
CA HIS A 306 20.33 -8.96 -17.48
C HIS A 306 18.85 -8.68 -17.76
N VAL A 307 18.47 -7.44 -18.11
CA VAL A 307 17.06 -7.07 -18.36
C VAL A 307 16.37 -8.01 -19.36
N ASN A 308 17.02 -8.33 -20.48
CA ASN A 308 16.44 -9.23 -21.48
C ASN A 308 16.28 -10.68 -20.97
N ASP A 309 17.18 -11.13 -20.09
CA ASP A 309 17.12 -12.47 -19.49
C ASP A 309 16.00 -12.55 -18.45
N ILE A 310 15.79 -11.48 -17.68
CA ILE A 310 14.65 -11.35 -16.76
C ILE A 310 13.34 -11.43 -17.54
N VAL A 311 13.20 -10.67 -18.63
CA VAL A 311 12.02 -10.71 -19.51
C VAL A 311 11.85 -12.10 -20.14
N THR A 312 12.94 -12.76 -20.50
CA THR A 312 12.90 -14.14 -21.00
C THR A 312 12.32 -15.08 -19.95
N LEU A 313 12.84 -15.09 -18.72
CA LEU A 313 12.30 -15.92 -17.62
C LEU A 313 10.81 -15.65 -17.35
N THR A 314 10.37 -14.40 -17.47
CA THR A 314 8.95 -14.05 -17.40
C THR A 314 8.14 -14.75 -18.48
N PHE A 315 8.58 -14.72 -19.74
CA PHE A 315 7.91 -15.45 -20.82
C PHE A 315 8.00 -16.98 -20.66
N GLN A 316 9.09 -17.51 -20.13
CA GLN A 316 9.21 -18.93 -19.80
C GLN A 316 8.21 -19.35 -18.71
N TYR A 317 7.97 -18.50 -17.71
CA TYR A 317 6.93 -18.71 -16.70
C TYR A 317 5.53 -18.68 -17.33
N LEU A 318 5.24 -17.69 -18.17
CA LEU A 318 3.96 -17.60 -18.89
C LEU A 318 3.74 -18.82 -19.81
N ASN A 319 4.79 -19.34 -20.45
CA ASN A 319 4.72 -20.56 -21.24
C ASN A 319 4.48 -21.81 -20.37
N MET A 320 5.03 -21.86 -19.15
CA MET A 320 4.69 -22.89 -18.17
C MET A 320 3.20 -22.81 -17.81
N LEU A 321 2.66 -21.62 -17.52
CA LEU A 321 1.23 -21.44 -17.23
C LEU A 321 0.35 -21.88 -18.42
N ARG A 322 0.74 -21.58 -19.66
CA ARG A 322 0.01 -22.03 -20.87
C ARG A 322 0.02 -23.55 -21.01
N LYS A 323 1.13 -24.20 -20.67
CA LYS A 323 1.30 -25.65 -20.76
C LYS A 323 0.46 -26.38 -19.70
N GLU A 324 0.49 -25.90 -18.45
CA GLU A 324 -0.27 -26.50 -17.35
C GLU A 324 -1.77 -26.19 -17.44
N GLY A 325 -2.12 -25.02 -17.96
CA GLY A 325 -3.49 -24.51 -18.03
C GLY A 325 -4.03 -24.08 -16.66
N PRO A 326 -5.24 -23.48 -16.62
CA PRO A 326 -5.86 -23.01 -15.38
C PRO A 326 -6.13 -24.18 -14.42
N GLN A 327 -5.81 -23.97 -13.15
CA GLN A 327 -5.95 -24.96 -12.07
C GLN A 327 -7.11 -24.61 -11.13
N GLU A 328 -8.14 -25.47 -11.09
CA GLU A 328 -9.33 -25.27 -10.24
C GLU A 328 -9.00 -25.30 -8.74
N TRP A 329 -8.03 -26.12 -8.33
CA TRP A 329 -7.65 -26.21 -6.92
C TRP A 329 -7.05 -24.89 -6.39
N ILE A 330 -6.28 -24.17 -7.22
CA ILE A 330 -5.74 -22.84 -6.89
C ILE A 330 -6.89 -21.84 -6.75
N PHE A 331 -7.85 -21.86 -7.68
CA PHE A 331 -9.04 -21.01 -7.58
C PHE A 331 -9.82 -21.29 -6.28
N LYS A 332 -10.02 -22.56 -5.92
CA LYS A 332 -10.71 -22.95 -4.68
C LYS A 332 -9.95 -22.53 -3.43
N GLU A 333 -8.63 -22.55 -3.47
CA GLU A 333 -7.79 -22.03 -2.40
C GLU A 333 -8.04 -20.53 -2.20
N PHE A 334 -7.99 -19.72 -3.27
CA PHE A 334 -8.34 -18.29 -3.23
C PHE A 334 -9.75 -18.03 -2.77
N GLN A 335 -10.73 -18.76 -3.31
CA GLN A 335 -12.12 -18.64 -2.89
C GLN A 335 -12.25 -18.92 -1.38
N SER A 336 -11.54 -19.91 -0.85
CA SER A 336 -11.59 -20.23 0.58
C SER A 336 -10.94 -19.13 1.42
N LEU A 337 -9.77 -18.64 1.00
CA LEU A 337 -9.07 -17.54 1.64
C LEU A 337 -9.90 -16.25 1.64
N SER A 338 -10.47 -15.89 0.50
CA SER A 338 -11.21 -14.65 0.32
C SER A 338 -12.54 -14.67 1.09
N ASN A 339 -13.25 -15.81 1.08
CA ASN A 339 -14.43 -16.02 1.92
C ASN A 339 -14.09 -15.93 3.41
N MET A 340 -12.96 -16.50 3.84
CA MET A 340 -12.50 -16.42 5.22
C MET A 340 -12.14 -14.99 5.62
N THR A 341 -11.38 -14.27 4.78
CA THR A 341 -11.02 -12.86 5.00
C THR A 341 -12.27 -12.00 5.10
N PHE A 342 -13.25 -12.20 4.22
CA PHE A 342 -14.53 -11.49 4.26
C PHE A 342 -15.32 -11.82 5.53
N ARG A 343 -15.44 -13.11 5.88
CA ARG A 343 -16.18 -13.58 7.06
C ARG A 343 -15.64 -13.01 8.37
N PHE A 344 -14.33 -12.77 8.46
CA PHE A 344 -13.65 -12.26 9.65
C PHE A 344 -13.03 -10.88 9.42
N LYS A 345 -13.59 -10.10 8.50
CA LYS A 345 -13.17 -8.73 8.20
C LYS A 345 -13.28 -7.86 9.45
N ASP A 346 -12.25 -7.06 9.70
CA ASP A 346 -12.25 -6.14 10.84
C ASP A 346 -13.21 -4.97 10.57
N LYS A 347 -13.86 -4.46 11.62
CA LYS A 347 -14.74 -3.29 11.49
C LYS A 347 -13.90 -2.09 11.04
N GLU A 348 -14.23 -1.52 9.89
CA GLU A 348 -13.50 -0.42 9.29
C GLU A 348 -13.81 0.92 9.96
N ASN A 349 -12.86 1.87 9.89
CA ASN A 349 -13.13 3.25 10.26
C ASN A 349 -14.25 3.82 9.36
N PRO A 350 -15.28 4.51 9.91
CA PRO A 350 -16.43 4.97 9.14
C PRO A 350 -16.08 5.80 7.90
N ARG A 351 -15.09 6.71 7.99
CA ARG A 351 -14.67 7.56 6.86
C ARG A 351 -14.10 6.73 5.72
N ASN A 352 -13.17 5.83 6.01
CA ASN A 352 -12.57 4.96 5.00
C ASN A 352 -13.62 4.02 4.40
N TYR A 353 -14.55 3.53 5.23
CA TYR A 353 -15.59 2.61 4.80
C TYR A 353 -16.57 3.25 3.80
N VAL A 354 -17.03 4.49 4.05
CA VAL A 354 -17.94 5.17 3.11
C VAL A 354 -17.25 5.55 1.81
N VAL A 355 -15.97 5.92 1.84
CA VAL A 355 -15.19 6.19 0.61
C VAL A 355 -15.10 4.93 -0.24
N HIS A 356 -14.69 3.82 0.39
CA HIS A 356 -14.57 2.52 -0.28
C HIS A 356 -15.90 2.04 -0.85
N LEU A 357 -16.99 2.09 -0.06
CA LEU A 357 -18.29 1.63 -0.54
C LEU A 357 -18.93 2.54 -1.59
N THR A 358 -18.59 3.83 -1.63
CA THR A 358 -19.07 4.73 -2.68
C THR A 358 -18.41 4.46 -4.03
N ASP A 359 -17.13 4.10 -4.03
CA ASP A 359 -16.43 3.58 -5.21
C ASP A 359 -17.10 2.27 -5.69
N ASN A 360 -17.36 1.34 -4.75
CA ASN A 360 -18.07 0.09 -5.04
C ASN A 360 -19.47 0.28 -5.64
N LEU A 361 -20.18 1.38 -5.33
CA LEU A 361 -21.50 1.65 -5.90
C LEU A 361 -21.46 1.99 -7.40
N GLN A 362 -20.34 2.52 -7.88
CA GLN A 362 -20.13 2.78 -9.31
C GLN A 362 -19.82 1.47 -10.05
N THR A 363 -19.09 0.58 -9.38
CA THR A 363 -18.47 -0.59 -10.00
C THR A 363 -19.32 -1.86 -9.91
N PHE A 364 -20.01 -2.08 -8.80
CA PHE A 364 -20.72 -3.32 -8.53
C PHE A 364 -22.23 -3.14 -8.53
N GLU A 365 -22.93 -4.26 -8.73
CA GLU A 365 -24.36 -4.35 -8.44
C GLU A 365 -24.63 -4.00 -6.97
N MET A 366 -25.75 -3.33 -6.70
CA MET A 366 -26.10 -2.87 -5.35
C MET A 366 -26.01 -3.99 -4.30
N THR A 367 -26.42 -5.22 -4.63
CA THR A 367 -26.37 -6.37 -3.71
C THR A 367 -24.97 -6.89 -3.42
N ASP A 368 -24.01 -6.61 -4.30
CA ASP A 368 -22.63 -7.03 -4.19
C ASP A 368 -21.71 -5.91 -3.65
N VAL A 369 -22.21 -4.69 -3.42
CA VAL A 369 -21.40 -3.52 -2.98
C VAL A 369 -20.50 -3.80 -1.76
N LEU A 370 -20.91 -4.68 -0.84
CA LEU A 370 -20.14 -5.01 0.35
C LEU A 370 -19.06 -6.08 0.11
N CYS A 371 -19.18 -6.90 -0.94
CA CYS A 371 -18.39 -8.11 -1.11
C CYS A 371 -17.81 -8.31 -2.52
N GLY A 372 -18.13 -7.44 -3.48
CA GLY A 372 -17.79 -7.59 -4.89
C GLY A 372 -16.29 -7.72 -5.14
N GLU A 373 -15.49 -7.00 -4.36
CA GLU A 373 -14.02 -7.11 -4.40
C GLU A 373 -13.48 -8.31 -3.63
N ASP A 374 -14.20 -8.75 -2.60
CA ASP A 374 -13.70 -9.70 -1.61
C ASP A 374 -13.95 -11.15 -2.01
N ILE A 375 -15.13 -11.50 -2.55
CA ILE A 375 -15.55 -12.90 -2.69
C ILE A 375 -15.53 -13.44 -4.11
N TRP A 376 -14.83 -14.55 -4.29
CA TRP A 376 -14.73 -15.26 -5.57
C TRP A 376 -15.84 -16.30 -5.67
N ARG A 377 -16.58 -16.32 -6.77
CA ARG A 377 -17.78 -17.17 -6.92
C ARG A 377 -17.71 -18.11 -8.12
N GLU A 378 -17.09 -17.68 -9.20
CA GLU A 378 -17.15 -18.38 -10.49
C GLU A 378 -15.75 -18.75 -11.00
N TYR A 379 -15.49 -20.04 -11.16
CA TYR A 379 -14.26 -20.50 -11.82
C TYR A 379 -14.43 -20.40 -13.34
N ARG A 380 -13.67 -19.50 -13.98
CA ARG A 380 -13.74 -19.21 -15.42
C ARG A 380 -12.39 -19.47 -16.10
N PRO A 381 -12.02 -20.74 -16.35
CA PRO A 381 -10.77 -21.09 -17.01
C PRO A 381 -10.67 -20.55 -18.44
N ASP A 382 -11.81 -20.33 -19.10
CA ASP A 382 -11.92 -19.67 -20.39
C ASP A 382 -11.38 -18.22 -20.33
N LEU A 383 -11.84 -17.41 -19.38
CA LEU A 383 -11.39 -16.03 -19.22
C LEU A 383 -9.92 -15.94 -18.77
N ILE A 384 -9.46 -16.88 -17.94
CA ILE A 384 -8.04 -16.98 -17.55
C ILE A 384 -7.18 -17.21 -18.79
N ASN A 385 -7.58 -18.13 -19.68
CA ASN A 385 -6.87 -18.40 -20.93
C ASN A 385 -6.93 -17.21 -21.91
N GLU A 386 -8.06 -16.51 -21.99
CA GLU A 386 -8.20 -15.32 -22.83
C GLU A 386 -7.19 -14.22 -22.41
N ILE A 387 -7.07 -13.92 -21.12
CA ILE A 387 -6.09 -12.94 -20.64
C ILE A 387 -4.66 -13.46 -20.85
N LEU A 388 -4.38 -14.73 -20.54
CA LEU A 388 -3.05 -15.33 -20.73
C LEU A 388 -2.60 -15.31 -22.20
N ALA A 389 -3.54 -15.38 -23.15
CA ALA A 389 -3.28 -15.26 -24.58
C ALA A 389 -2.85 -13.84 -25.01
N LEU A 390 -3.11 -12.82 -24.19
CA LEU A 390 -2.70 -11.43 -24.44
C LEU A 390 -1.30 -11.09 -23.90
N LEU A 391 -0.78 -11.91 -22.96
CA LEU A 391 0.52 -11.70 -22.31
C LEU A 391 1.67 -12.23 -23.19
N ILE A 392 1.83 -11.68 -24.39
CA ILE A 392 2.74 -12.17 -25.44
C ILE A 392 3.80 -11.12 -25.82
N PRO A 393 4.90 -11.52 -26.49
CA PRO A 393 5.93 -10.59 -26.94
C PRO A 393 5.41 -9.49 -27.89
N GLU A 394 4.36 -9.76 -28.66
CA GLU A 394 3.82 -8.85 -29.67
C GLU A 394 3.12 -7.62 -29.08
N THR A 395 2.63 -7.73 -27.84
CA THR A 395 1.86 -6.69 -27.14
C THR A 395 2.65 -6.06 -26.00
N VAL A 396 3.86 -6.54 -25.72
CA VAL A 396 4.65 -6.12 -24.55
C VAL A 396 5.20 -4.70 -24.68
N ARG A 397 5.27 -4.00 -23.55
CA ARG A 397 5.97 -2.72 -23.37
C ARG A 397 6.93 -2.89 -22.19
N ILE A 398 8.17 -2.45 -22.37
CA ILE A 398 9.22 -2.57 -21.36
C ILE A 398 9.61 -1.18 -20.88
N PHE A 399 9.59 -0.94 -19.57
CA PHE A 399 10.09 0.29 -18.96
C PHE A 399 11.30 -0.04 -18.10
N VAL A 400 12.44 0.60 -18.37
CA VAL A 400 13.67 0.47 -17.57
C VAL A 400 14.01 1.82 -16.96
N ILE A 401 13.97 1.88 -15.64
CA ILE A 401 14.14 3.10 -14.85
C ILE A 401 15.51 3.02 -14.18
N ALA A 402 16.47 3.87 -14.55
CA ALA A 402 17.78 3.88 -13.92
C ALA A 402 18.54 5.21 -14.10
N LYS A 403 19.32 5.60 -13.07
CA LYS A 403 20.23 6.75 -13.17
C LYS A 403 21.32 6.60 -14.23
N SER A 404 21.70 5.37 -14.58
CA SER A 404 22.73 5.07 -15.58
C SER A 404 22.33 5.47 -17.02
N PHE A 405 21.09 5.89 -17.24
CA PHE A 405 20.61 6.47 -18.49
C PHE A 405 20.76 7.99 -18.57
N ASP A 406 21.28 8.65 -17.54
CA ASP A 406 21.62 10.07 -17.61
C ASP A 406 22.58 10.35 -18.79
N GLY A 407 22.25 11.36 -19.60
CA GLY A 407 22.93 11.66 -20.86
C GLY A 407 22.72 10.66 -22.01
N LYS A 408 21.89 9.62 -21.85
CA LYS A 408 21.56 8.62 -22.88
C LYS A 408 20.12 8.71 -23.40
N THR A 409 19.36 9.67 -22.89
CA THR A 409 17.99 9.98 -23.29
C THR A 409 17.95 11.09 -24.35
N ASP A 410 16.86 11.17 -25.11
CA ASP A 410 16.68 12.16 -26.19
C ASP A 410 15.36 12.93 -26.14
N GLN A 411 14.49 12.59 -25.19
CA GLN A 411 13.18 13.21 -25.00
C GLN A 411 12.98 13.65 -23.55
N LYS A 412 12.08 14.62 -23.39
CA LYS A 412 11.70 15.16 -22.09
C LYS A 412 10.18 15.23 -22.01
N GLU A 413 9.62 14.60 -20.99
CA GLU A 413 8.18 14.66 -20.69
C GLU A 413 7.81 16.09 -20.28
N HIS A 414 6.68 16.60 -20.76
CA HIS A 414 6.34 18.01 -20.73
C HIS A 414 6.10 18.57 -19.32
N TYR A 415 5.36 17.85 -18.48
CA TYR A 415 4.82 18.38 -17.22
C TYR A 415 5.79 18.22 -16.04
N TYR A 416 6.45 17.07 -15.94
CA TYR A 416 7.40 16.78 -14.86
C TYR A 416 8.86 16.95 -15.32
N GLY A 417 9.11 17.09 -16.62
CA GLY A 417 10.47 17.23 -17.14
C GLY A 417 11.27 15.92 -17.08
N THR A 418 10.58 14.77 -17.13
CA THR A 418 11.19 13.43 -17.08
C THR A 418 12.00 13.14 -18.32
N ASP A 419 13.31 12.88 -18.16
CA ASP A 419 14.20 12.52 -19.25
C ASP A 419 14.00 11.05 -19.62
N TYR A 420 13.67 10.79 -20.89
CA TYR A 420 13.37 9.45 -21.39
C TYR A 420 13.80 9.25 -22.84
N LYS A 421 13.75 7.99 -23.29
CA LYS A 421 13.89 7.61 -24.70
C LYS A 421 13.01 6.40 -24.98
N VAL A 422 12.37 6.39 -26.14
CA VAL A 422 11.54 5.28 -26.63
C VAL A 422 12.25 4.60 -27.80
N GLU A 423 12.39 3.29 -27.73
CA GLU A 423 12.99 2.47 -28.77
C GLU A 423 12.04 1.33 -29.14
N LYS A 424 12.07 0.88 -30.40
CA LYS A 424 11.46 -0.40 -30.77
C LYS A 424 12.37 -1.53 -30.29
N ILE A 425 11.78 -2.60 -29.79
CA ILE A 425 12.51 -3.80 -29.39
C ILE A 425 13.01 -4.50 -30.66
N ASP A 426 14.29 -4.86 -30.67
CA ASP A 426 14.89 -5.55 -31.82
C ASP A 426 14.19 -6.87 -32.12
N GLU A 427 13.99 -7.16 -33.41
CA GLU A 427 13.28 -8.35 -33.86
C GLU A 427 13.96 -9.65 -33.40
N SER A 428 15.30 -9.67 -33.28
CA SER A 428 16.03 -10.82 -32.74
C SER A 428 15.73 -11.10 -31.27
N VAL A 429 15.44 -10.05 -30.49
CA VAL A 429 15.06 -10.17 -29.08
C VAL A 429 13.61 -10.68 -29.00
N LEU A 430 12.70 -10.12 -29.79
CA LEU A 430 11.32 -10.61 -29.89
C LEU A 430 11.28 -12.09 -30.30
N GLU A 431 12.09 -12.50 -31.28
CA GLU A 431 12.16 -13.89 -31.73
C GLU A 431 12.67 -14.83 -30.64
N THR A 432 13.59 -14.35 -29.79
CA THR A 432 14.03 -15.10 -28.59
C THR A 432 12.85 -15.30 -27.63
N TRP A 433 12.09 -14.25 -27.35
CA TRP A 433 10.96 -14.33 -26.43
C TRP A 433 9.79 -15.16 -26.98
N ARG A 434 9.53 -15.12 -28.28
CA ARG A 434 8.51 -15.96 -28.93
C ARG A 434 8.80 -17.45 -28.81
N ASN A 435 10.06 -17.81 -28.98
CA ASN A 435 10.48 -19.22 -29.08
C ASN A 435 11.04 -19.80 -27.77
N CYS A 436 11.05 -19.03 -26.67
CA CYS A 436 11.57 -19.53 -25.41
C CYS A 436 10.72 -20.69 -24.86
N GLU A 437 11.36 -21.81 -24.54
CA GLU A 437 10.69 -22.96 -23.90
C GLU A 437 10.49 -22.73 -22.39
N THR A 438 9.72 -23.59 -21.74
CA THR A 438 9.59 -23.58 -20.27
C THR A 438 10.93 -23.80 -19.58
N HIS A 439 11.14 -23.19 -18.42
CA HIS A 439 12.35 -23.35 -17.62
C HIS A 439 12.16 -24.42 -16.52
N GLU A 440 13.15 -25.28 -16.28
CA GLU A 440 13.01 -26.46 -15.38
C GLU A 440 12.76 -26.11 -13.91
N ASN A 441 13.27 -24.97 -13.44
CA ASN A 441 13.09 -24.50 -12.06
C ASN A 441 11.74 -23.79 -11.82
N LEU A 442 10.97 -23.48 -12.87
CA LEU A 442 9.72 -22.75 -12.75
C LEU A 442 8.55 -23.71 -12.66
N GLN A 443 7.79 -23.64 -11.56
CA GLN A 443 6.68 -24.55 -11.28
C GLN A 443 5.49 -23.79 -10.69
N LEU A 444 4.31 -24.43 -10.73
CA LEU A 444 3.14 -23.96 -9.99
C LEU A 444 3.41 -24.03 -8.47
N PRO A 445 2.75 -23.17 -7.68
CA PRO A 445 2.88 -23.21 -6.23
C PRO A 445 2.35 -24.53 -5.66
N ILE A 446 2.81 -24.88 -4.46
CA ILE A 446 2.28 -25.99 -3.69
C ILE A 446 1.08 -25.52 -2.83
N PRO A 447 0.18 -26.43 -2.41
CA PRO A 447 -0.91 -26.08 -1.52
C PRO A 447 -0.43 -25.38 -0.24
N ASN A 448 -1.16 -24.34 0.18
CA ASN A 448 -0.73 -23.50 1.29
C ASN A 448 -1.05 -24.14 2.66
N GLU A 449 -0.01 -24.57 3.38
CA GLU A 449 -0.13 -25.22 4.69
C GLU A 449 -0.53 -24.26 5.84
N PHE A 450 -0.44 -22.94 5.61
CA PHE A 450 -0.78 -21.92 6.60
C PHE A 450 -2.26 -21.55 6.63
N ILE A 451 -3.06 -22.04 5.68
CA ILE A 451 -4.51 -21.77 5.67
C ILE A 451 -5.11 -22.23 7.01
N PRO A 452 -5.69 -21.30 7.79
CA PRO A 452 -6.23 -21.65 9.09
C PRO A 452 -7.49 -22.50 8.92
N THR A 453 -7.65 -23.45 9.82
CA THR A 453 -8.76 -24.41 9.83
C THR A 453 -9.57 -24.32 11.11
N ASN A 454 -8.99 -23.75 12.17
CA ASN A 454 -9.63 -23.53 13.45
C ASN A 454 -9.97 -22.05 13.66
N PHE A 455 -11.27 -21.76 13.75
CA PHE A 455 -11.80 -20.42 14.01
C PHE A 455 -12.57 -20.33 15.34
N GLU A 456 -12.38 -21.30 16.24
CA GLU A 456 -13.06 -21.29 17.54
C GLU A 456 -12.62 -20.10 18.39
N ILE A 457 -13.60 -19.39 18.95
CA ILE A 457 -13.36 -18.32 19.92
C ILE A 457 -13.14 -18.93 21.30
N PHE A 458 -12.00 -18.64 21.91
CA PHE A 458 -11.64 -19.06 23.26
C PHE A 458 -12.69 -18.58 24.26
N LYS A 459 -13.10 -19.48 25.17
CA LYS A 459 -14.02 -19.13 26.24
C LYS A 459 -13.38 -18.07 27.14
N ARG A 460 -14.18 -17.07 27.52
CA ARG A 460 -13.76 -16.02 28.43
C ARG A 460 -13.31 -16.61 29.76
N GLU A 461 -12.11 -16.27 30.19
CA GLU A 461 -11.58 -16.67 31.49
C GLU A 461 -12.27 -15.86 32.60
N LYS A 462 -12.50 -16.48 33.76
CA LYS A 462 -13.28 -15.88 34.86
C LYS A 462 -12.65 -14.60 35.43
N ASP A 463 -11.33 -14.54 35.44
CA ASP A 463 -10.55 -13.44 36.02
C ASP A 463 -9.98 -12.50 34.94
N SER A 464 -10.60 -12.45 33.77
CA SER A 464 -10.06 -11.71 32.64
C SER A 464 -10.30 -10.20 32.74
N SER A 465 -9.20 -9.44 32.78
CA SER A 465 -9.16 -7.99 32.97
C SER A 465 -9.63 -7.19 31.73
N PRO A 466 -10.22 -5.98 31.93
CA PRO A 466 -10.53 -5.07 30.82
C PRO A 466 -9.27 -4.41 30.21
N LEU A 467 -8.14 -4.42 30.92
CA LEU A 467 -6.85 -3.86 30.50
C LEU A 467 -5.78 -4.96 30.44
N PRO A 468 -4.67 -4.75 29.69
CA PRO A 468 -3.54 -5.67 29.75
C PRO A 468 -2.94 -5.76 31.15
N GLU A 469 -2.72 -6.99 31.61
CA GLU A 469 -2.12 -7.28 32.91
C GLU A 469 -0.81 -8.05 32.77
N ILE A 470 0.09 -7.85 33.72
CA ILE A 470 1.35 -8.59 33.77
C ILE A 470 1.07 -10.00 34.30
N ILE A 471 1.28 -11.00 33.45
CA ILE A 471 1.09 -12.42 33.81
C ILE A 471 2.42 -13.17 34.02
N LYS A 472 3.55 -12.53 33.65
CA LYS A 472 4.91 -12.99 33.96
C LYS A 472 5.83 -11.77 34.10
N ASP A 473 6.64 -11.75 35.15
CA ASP A 473 7.69 -10.74 35.37
C ASP A 473 8.93 -11.44 35.96
N SER A 474 9.98 -11.53 35.17
CA SER A 474 11.21 -12.24 35.50
C SER A 474 12.44 -11.40 35.14
N THR A 475 13.64 -11.93 35.41
CA THR A 475 14.88 -11.27 34.99
C THR A 475 15.07 -11.30 33.47
N MET A 476 14.54 -12.31 32.78
CA MET A 476 14.66 -12.47 31.32
C MET A 476 13.55 -11.74 30.56
N SER A 477 12.36 -11.67 31.14
CA SER A 477 11.15 -11.31 30.39
C SER A 477 10.04 -10.70 31.24
N ARG A 478 9.17 -9.95 30.57
CA ARG A 478 7.85 -9.55 31.07
C ARG A 478 6.80 -9.81 30.01
N LEU A 479 5.63 -10.31 30.42
CA LEU A 479 4.49 -10.54 29.54
C LEU A 479 3.26 -9.81 30.02
N TRP A 480 2.76 -8.93 29.17
CA TRP A 480 1.43 -8.34 29.26
C TRP A 480 0.45 -9.22 28.49
N PHE A 481 -0.72 -9.46 29.08
CA PHE A 481 -1.77 -10.25 28.45
C PHE A 481 -3.12 -9.58 28.59
N LYS A 482 -3.90 -9.65 27.51
CA LYS A 482 -5.32 -9.35 27.53
C LYS A 482 -6.06 -10.31 26.60
N GLN A 483 -7.02 -11.05 27.12
CA GLN A 483 -7.96 -11.78 26.26
C GLN A 483 -8.95 -10.79 25.63
N ASP A 484 -9.23 -10.95 24.34
CA ASP A 484 -10.20 -10.08 23.67
C ASP A 484 -11.61 -10.20 24.26
N ASP A 485 -12.23 -9.05 24.48
CA ASP A 485 -13.59 -8.87 25.00
C ASP A 485 -14.48 -8.05 24.06
N LYS A 486 -13.94 -7.56 22.94
CA LYS A 486 -14.62 -6.60 22.07
C LYS A 486 -14.93 -7.16 20.69
N PHE A 487 -13.92 -7.67 20.00
CA PHE A 487 -14.03 -7.98 18.57
C PHE A 487 -14.50 -9.42 18.34
N LEU A 488 -14.08 -10.35 19.20
CA LEU A 488 -14.45 -11.77 19.18
C LEU A 488 -14.20 -12.43 17.82
N LEU A 489 -13.08 -12.06 17.18
CA LEU A 489 -12.60 -12.65 15.93
C LEU A 489 -11.54 -13.72 16.23
N PRO A 490 -11.35 -14.72 15.34
CA PRO A 490 -10.34 -15.78 15.50
C PRO A 490 -8.93 -15.28 15.18
N LYS A 491 -8.56 -14.13 15.76
CA LYS A 491 -7.31 -13.42 15.53
C LYS A 491 -6.64 -13.09 16.84
N ALA A 492 -5.32 -13.03 16.83
CA ALA A 492 -4.55 -12.51 17.94
C ALA A 492 -3.36 -11.68 17.45
N TYR A 493 -2.80 -10.89 18.37
CA TYR A 493 -1.68 -10.00 18.17
C TYR A 493 -0.61 -10.37 19.20
N LEU A 494 0.55 -10.79 18.69
CA LEU A 494 1.72 -11.14 19.47
C LEU A 494 2.79 -10.09 19.20
N SER A 495 3.26 -9.41 20.23
CA SER A 495 4.31 -8.40 20.14
C SER A 495 5.40 -8.74 21.14
N PHE A 496 6.64 -8.82 20.70
CA PHE A 496 7.80 -9.11 21.54
C PHE A 496 8.93 -8.14 21.23
N GLU A 497 9.29 -7.33 22.23
CA GLU A 497 10.43 -6.42 22.17
C GLU A 497 11.66 -7.10 22.77
N PHE A 498 12.65 -7.41 21.93
CA PHE A 498 13.94 -7.96 22.34
C PHE A 498 14.94 -6.82 22.55
N ARG A 499 15.11 -6.38 23.80
CA ARG A 499 16.07 -5.32 24.13
C ARG A 499 17.49 -5.83 24.02
N SER A 500 18.32 -5.12 23.25
CA SER A 500 19.76 -5.37 23.14
C SER A 500 20.50 -4.05 23.02
N LEU A 501 21.48 -3.82 23.91
CA LEU A 501 22.28 -2.59 23.92
C LEU A 501 23.03 -2.36 22.61
N LEU A 502 23.42 -3.45 21.93
CA LEU A 502 24.24 -3.37 20.73
C LEU A 502 23.42 -2.99 19.49
N ALA A 503 22.10 -3.09 19.52
CA ALA A 503 21.27 -2.84 18.33
C ALA A 503 21.44 -1.42 17.77
N ASN A 504 21.69 -0.43 18.64
CA ASN A 504 21.73 0.97 18.25
C ASN A 504 22.85 1.79 18.95
N VAL A 505 23.91 1.12 19.44
CA VAL A 505 24.95 1.74 20.28
C VAL A 505 25.80 2.77 19.55
N ASP A 506 26.06 2.57 18.27
CA ASP A 506 26.78 3.48 17.38
C ASP A 506 26.32 3.22 15.92
N PRO A 507 26.68 4.09 14.95
CA PRO A 507 26.25 3.94 13.57
C PRO A 507 26.62 2.59 12.92
N VAL A 508 27.79 2.02 13.26
CA VAL A 508 28.26 0.73 12.70
C VAL A 508 27.35 -0.40 13.16
N HIS A 509 27.04 -0.48 14.45
CA HIS A 509 26.17 -1.54 14.98
C HIS A 509 24.70 -1.35 14.60
N THR A 510 24.23 -0.09 14.46
CA THR A 510 22.91 0.19 13.89
C THR A 510 22.81 -0.34 12.46
N ASN A 511 23.81 -0.07 11.62
CA ASN A 511 23.87 -0.58 10.26
C ASN A 511 23.94 -2.11 10.23
N MET A 512 24.78 -2.73 11.05
CA MET A 512 24.85 -4.21 11.13
C MET A 512 23.49 -4.80 11.56
N THR A 513 22.77 -4.16 12.49
CA THR A 513 21.43 -4.60 12.89
C THR A 513 20.43 -4.49 11.74
N VAL A 514 20.42 -3.37 11.02
CA VAL A 514 19.55 -3.18 9.84
C VAL A 514 19.87 -4.20 8.73
N LEU A 515 21.14 -4.45 8.45
CA LEU A 515 21.59 -5.42 7.45
C LEU A 515 21.25 -6.85 7.87
N PHE A 516 21.43 -7.20 9.15
CA PHE A 516 21.01 -8.48 9.69
C PHE A 516 19.51 -8.71 9.48
N LEU A 517 18.67 -7.75 9.90
CA LEU A 517 17.22 -7.88 9.77
C LEU A 517 16.76 -7.92 8.31
N SER A 518 17.43 -7.16 7.43
CA SER A 518 17.17 -7.18 5.99
C SER A 518 17.51 -8.55 5.39
N ALA A 519 18.70 -9.09 5.69
CA ALA A 519 19.13 -10.40 5.22
C ALA A 519 18.27 -11.53 5.81
N PHE A 520 17.83 -11.39 7.06
CA PHE A 520 16.94 -12.33 7.71
C PHE A 520 15.57 -12.40 7.03
N ARG A 521 14.93 -11.25 6.80
CA ARG A 521 13.65 -11.18 6.07
C ARG A 521 13.79 -11.72 4.65
N ASP A 522 14.85 -11.34 3.96
CA ASP A 522 15.17 -11.82 2.61
C ASP A 522 15.23 -13.36 2.55
N ALA A 523 15.86 -13.99 3.53
CA ALA A 523 16.03 -15.44 3.60
C ALA A 523 14.79 -16.19 4.12
N LEU A 524 13.85 -15.50 4.77
CA LEU A 524 12.63 -16.11 5.32
C LEU A 524 11.43 -15.97 4.39
N ASN A 525 11.50 -15.02 3.44
CA ASN A 525 10.42 -14.63 2.54
C ASN A 525 9.69 -15.80 1.86
N GLU A 526 10.42 -16.75 1.25
CA GLU A 526 9.82 -17.90 0.56
C GLU A 526 8.91 -18.75 1.48
N TYR A 527 9.24 -18.82 2.78
CA TYR A 527 8.45 -19.55 3.76
C TYR A 527 7.28 -18.70 4.30
N THR A 528 7.53 -17.42 4.58
CA THR A 528 6.53 -16.53 5.18
C THR A 528 5.47 -16.06 4.20
N TYR A 529 5.74 -16.07 2.89
CA TYR A 529 4.79 -15.66 1.86
C TYR A 529 3.48 -16.48 1.90
N HIS A 530 3.59 -17.79 2.11
CA HIS A 530 2.41 -18.65 2.31
C HIS A 530 1.60 -18.26 3.55
N ALA A 531 2.27 -17.89 4.65
CA ALA A 531 1.59 -17.40 5.84
C ALA A 531 0.87 -16.07 5.58
N GLU A 532 1.52 -15.15 4.86
CA GLU A 532 0.95 -13.85 4.51
C GLU A 532 -0.33 -13.97 3.68
N ILE A 533 -0.31 -14.81 2.64
CA ILE A 533 -1.50 -15.13 1.82
C ILE A 533 -2.62 -15.74 2.69
N ALA A 534 -2.26 -16.52 3.71
CA ALA A 534 -3.22 -17.11 4.64
C ALA A 534 -3.74 -16.13 5.72
N GLY A 535 -3.42 -14.83 5.61
CA GLY A 535 -3.85 -13.80 6.55
C GLY A 535 -3.09 -13.86 7.88
N LEU A 536 -1.85 -14.35 7.86
CA LEU A 536 -0.95 -14.43 9.00
C LEU A 536 0.35 -13.69 8.70
N PHE A 537 0.51 -12.53 9.30
CA PHE A 537 1.58 -11.58 9.03
C PHE A 537 2.61 -11.58 10.15
N TYR A 538 3.86 -11.29 9.81
CA TYR A 538 4.89 -10.96 10.79
C TYR A 538 5.67 -9.71 10.36
N SER A 539 6.25 -9.02 11.33
CA SER A 539 7.31 -8.04 11.08
C SER A 539 8.39 -8.20 12.12
N LEU A 540 9.64 -7.98 11.70
CA LEU A 540 10.80 -7.99 12.58
C LEU A 540 11.68 -6.79 12.20
N ASP A 541 11.68 -5.78 13.06
CA ASP A 541 12.30 -4.49 12.77
C ASP A 541 13.18 -4.00 13.92
N ILE A 542 14.11 -3.11 13.59
CA ILE A 542 14.93 -2.45 14.59
C ILE A 542 14.07 -1.43 15.34
N THR A 543 14.27 -1.35 16.65
CA THR A 543 13.69 -0.31 17.50
C THR A 543 14.79 0.54 18.11
N SER A 544 14.42 1.62 18.78
CA SER A 544 15.38 2.43 19.55
C SER A 544 16.14 1.64 20.62
N TYR A 545 15.64 0.46 21.04
CA TYR A 545 16.14 -0.30 22.19
C TYR A 545 16.58 -1.73 21.86
N GLY A 546 16.41 -2.17 20.62
CA GLY A 546 16.58 -3.56 20.25
C GLY A 546 15.86 -3.93 18.97
N LEU A 547 15.10 -5.03 19.04
CA LEU A 547 14.39 -5.63 17.91
C LEU A 547 12.93 -5.86 18.31
N GLY A 548 11.99 -5.43 17.48
CA GLY A 548 10.56 -5.65 17.68
C GLY A 548 10.07 -6.75 16.75
N LEU A 549 9.57 -7.85 17.30
CA LEU A 549 8.92 -8.94 16.57
C LEU A 549 7.41 -8.87 16.79
N TYR A 550 6.66 -8.79 15.70
CA TYR A 550 5.22 -8.76 15.71
C TYR A 550 4.68 -9.92 14.86
N VAL A 551 3.67 -10.61 15.36
CA VAL A 551 2.94 -11.66 14.62
C VAL A 551 1.45 -11.40 14.81
N GLN A 552 0.72 -11.24 13.71
CA GLN A 552 -0.69 -10.85 13.74
C GLN A 552 -1.49 -11.59 12.67
N GLY A 553 -2.80 -11.78 12.92
CA GLY A 553 -3.70 -12.48 12.00
C GLY A 553 -4.42 -13.64 12.68
N TYR A 554 -4.77 -14.67 11.91
CA TYR A 554 -5.51 -15.83 12.43
C TYR A 554 -4.71 -16.64 13.45
N ASN A 555 -5.29 -16.90 14.62
CA ASN A 555 -4.55 -17.48 15.75
C ASN A 555 -4.20 -18.98 15.60
N ASP A 556 -4.78 -19.71 14.62
CA ASP A 556 -4.59 -21.16 14.44
C ASP A 556 -3.11 -21.53 14.21
N LYS A 557 -2.42 -20.81 13.31
CA LYS A 557 -1.05 -21.12 12.87
C LYS A 557 0.02 -20.17 13.42
N GLN A 558 -0.34 -19.23 14.30
CA GLN A 558 0.58 -18.24 14.86
C GLN A 558 1.77 -18.87 15.60
N SER A 559 1.53 -19.88 16.41
CA SER A 559 2.59 -20.56 17.16
C SER A 559 3.59 -21.27 16.23
N VAL A 560 3.11 -21.85 15.12
CA VAL A 560 3.94 -22.52 14.11
C VAL A 560 4.84 -21.51 13.41
N LEU A 561 4.27 -20.36 12.99
CA LEU A 561 5.04 -19.29 12.37
C LEU A 561 6.07 -18.69 13.33
N LEU A 562 5.65 -18.33 14.54
CA LEU A 562 6.53 -17.75 15.57
C LEU A 562 7.71 -18.68 15.87
N LYS A 563 7.44 -19.99 16.05
CA LYS A 563 8.47 -20.99 16.27
C LYS A 563 9.48 -21.02 15.13
N LYS A 564 9.02 -21.03 13.87
CA LYS A 564 9.91 -21.05 12.71
C LYS A 564 10.76 -19.78 12.60
N ILE A 565 10.16 -18.62 12.85
CA ILE A 565 10.87 -17.33 12.88
C ILE A 565 12.01 -17.41 13.90
N MET A 566 11.73 -17.85 15.14
CA MET A 566 12.73 -17.97 16.19
C MET A 566 13.83 -19.00 15.86
N GLU A 567 13.45 -20.16 15.31
CA GLU A 567 14.42 -21.17 14.86
C GLU A 567 15.37 -20.61 13.81
N LYS A 568 14.85 -19.90 12.80
CA LYS A 568 15.69 -19.27 11.77
C LYS A 568 16.53 -18.14 12.36
N PHE A 569 15.95 -17.32 13.24
CA PHE A 569 16.59 -16.14 13.82
C PHE A 569 17.83 -16.52 14.64
N LEU A 570 17.74 -17.59 15.41
CA LEU A 570 18.82 -18.10 16.26
C LEU A 570 19.89 -18.93 15.54
N ASN A 571 19.61 -19.35 14.30
CA ASN A 571 20.52 -20.15 13.48
C ASN A 571 20.88 -19.45 12.15
N PHE A 572 20.67 -18.14 12.09
CA PHE A 572 20.85 -17.39 10.85
C PHE A 572 22.32 -17.37 10.43
N THR A 573 22.55 -17.64 9.15
CA THR A 573 23.86 -17.54 8.51
C THR A 573 23.72 -16.55 7.36
N VAL A 574 24.66 -15.61 7.28
CA VAL A 574 24.65 -14.57 6.26
C VAL A 574 25.10 -15.17 4.94
N ASP A 575 24.29 -15.03 3.89
CA ASP A 575 24.72 -15.34 2.53
C ASP A 575 25.55 -14.17 1.98
N PRO A 576 26.82 -14.37 1.57
CA PRO A 576 27.68 -13.27 1.13
C PRO A 576 27.17 -12.52 -0.11
N LYS A 577 26.49 -13.22 -1.03
CA LYS A 577 25.94 -12.62 -2.25
C LYS A 577 24.75 -11.73 -1.89
N ARG A 578 23.82 -12.23 -1.05
CA ARG A 578 22.68 -11.45 -0.56
C ARG A 578 23.12 -10.28 0.32
N PHE A 579 24.14 -10.45 1.15
CA PHE A 579 24.72 -9.37 1.93
C PHE A 579 25.18 -8.20 1.06
N ALA A 580 25.95 -8.48 0.00
CA ALA A 580 26.45 -7.43 -0.90
C ALA A 580 25.29 -6.66 -1.57
N ILE A 581 24.28 -7.37 -2.08
CA ILE A 581 23.10 -6.78 -2.72
C ILE A 581 22.31 -5.90 -1.73
N LEU A 582 22.04 -6.41 -0.52
CA LEU A 582 21.26 -5.69 0.48
C LEU A 582 22.02 -4.49 1.05
N LYS A 583 23.35 -4.59 1.20
CA LYS A 583 24.20 -3.47 1.61
C LYS A 583 24.19 -2.34 0.58
N GLU A 584 24.31 -2.66 -0.69
CA GLU A 584 24.22 -1.69 -1.78
C GLU A 584 22.85 -1.00 -1.79
N SER A 585 21.76 -1.79 -1.75
CA SER A 585 20.40 -1.26 -1.70
C SER A 585 20.17 -0.34 -0.50
N TYR A 586 20.65 -0.74 0.69
CA TYR A 586 20.51 0.07 1.90
C TYR A 586 21.29 1.39 1.82
N SER A 587 22.52 1.37 1.29
CA SER A 587 23.34 2.57 1.09
C SER A 587 22.66 3.58 0.17
N ARG A 588 22.00 3.06 -0.87
CA ARG A 588 21.20 3.85 -1.81
C ARG A 588 19.94 4.42 -1.15
N THR A 589 19.24 3.64 -0.33
CA THR A 589 18.11 4.13 0.49
C THR A 589 18.53 5.29 1.42
N LEU A 590 19.69 5.18 2.08
CA LEU A 590 20.22 6.26 2.93
C LEU A 590 20.51 7.53 2.12
N SER A 591 21.10 7.39 0.93
CA SER A 591 21.44 8.49 0.04
C SER A 591 20.19 9.18 -0.55
N ASN A 592 19.17 8.40 -0.90
CA ASN A 592 17.90 8.88 -1.44
C ASN A 592 17.10 9.77 -0.47
N PHE A 593 17.46 9.80 0.82
CA PHE A 593 16.87 10.73 1.78
C PHE A 593 17.01 12.19 1.35
N ALA A 594 18.07 12.54 0.60
CA ALA A 594 18.27 13.90 0.08
C ALA A 594 17.16 14.35 -0.90
N ALA A 595 16.46 13.42 -1.53
CA ALA A 595 15.35 13.69 -2.46
C ALA A 595 13.97 13.68 -1.78
N GLU A 596 13.89 13.43 -0.47
CA GLU A 596 12.63 13.55 0.29
C GLU A 596 12.18 15.01 0.41
N GLN A 597 10.90 15.21 0.72
CA GLN A 597 10.28 16.52 0.73
C GLN A 597 10.80 17.40 1.89
N PRO A 598 10.87 18.74 1.73
CA PRO A 598 11.39 19.64 2.76
C PRO A 598 10.71 19.50 4.14
N HIS A 599 9.42 19.19 4.17
CA HIS A 599 8.69 19.00 5.43
C HIS A 599 9.11 17.69 6.13
N GLN A 600 9.43 16.64 5.37
CA GLN A 600 9.96 15.37 5.91
C GLN A 600 11.37 15.58 6.47
N HIS A 601 12.23 16.37 5.80
CA HIS A 601 13.54 16.77 6.33
C HIS A 601 13.38 17.54 7.65
N THR A 602 12.44 18.47 7.72
CA THR A 602 12.18 19.26 8.93
C THR A 602 11.78 18.37 10.10
N MET A 603 10.84 17.42 9.89
CA MET A 603 10.45 16.46 10.91
C MET A 603 11.60 15.57 11.34
N TYR A 604 12.38 15.06 10.39
CA TYR A 604 13.56 14.24 10.66
C TYR A 604 14.61 14.96 11.52
N TYR A 605 15.00 16.19 11.15
CA TYR A 605 15.97 16.96 11.91
C TYR A 605 15.43 17.40 13.28
N LEU A 606 14.13 17.68 13.40
CA LEU A 606 13.50 17.95 14.68
C LEU A 606 13.60 16.72 15.61
N THR A 607 13.32 15.51 15.10
CA THR A 607 13.46 14.28 15.89
C THR A 607 14.90 14.07 16.36
N ILE A 608 15.90 14.31 15.49
CA ILE A 608 17.32 14.24 15.88
C ILE A 608 17.65 15.25 16.98
N LEU A 609 17.19 16.50 16.84
CA LEU A 609 17.49 17.57 17.80
C LEU A 609 16.83 17.36 19.16
N MET A 610 15.71 16.63 19.21
CA MET A 610 14.92 16.44 20.42
C MET A 610 15.24 15.12 21.13
N THR A 611 15.80 14.12 20.45
CA THR A 611 16.08 12.79 21.02
C THR A 611 17.50 12.72 21.58
N GLU A 612 17.67 12.17 22.80
CA GLU A 612 18.98 12.03 23.47
C GLU A 612 20.06 11.37 22.59
N GLN A 613 19.70 10.38 21.79
CA GLN A 613 20.59 9.72 20.83
C GLN A 613 19.81 9.28 19.60
N MET A 614 20.25 9.75 18.43
CA MET A 614 19.77 9.31 17.12
C MET A 614 20.88 9.52 16.10
N TRP A 615 21.13 8.53 15.25
CA TRP A 615 22.16 8.61 14.22
C TRP A 615 21.63 9.25 12.95
N THR A 616 22.39 10.18 12.39
CA THR A 616 22.02 10.83 11.14
C THR A 616 22.17 9.87 9.95
N LYS A 617 21.40 10.08 8.86
CA LYS A 617 21.54 9.29 7.64
C LYS A 617 22.96 9.35 7.08
N GLN A 618 23.61 10.51 7.21
CA GLN A 618 25.01 10.69 6.82
C GLN A 618 25.96 9.84 7.68
N GLN A 619 25.82 9.85 9.01
CA GLN A 619 26.64 9.00 9.88
C GLN A 619 26.44 7.51 9.59
N LEU A 620 25.20 7.09 9.31
CA LEU A 620 24.91 5.71 8.90
C LEU A 620 25.52 5.39 7.53
N LEU A 621 25.45 6.31 6.58
CA LEU A 621 26.02 6.12 5.23
C LEU A 621 27.56 6.04 5.26
N GLU A 622 28.22 6.89 6.04
CA GLU A 622 29.67 6.85 6.23
C GLU A 622 30.09 5.53 6.92
N ALA A 623 29.30 5.05 7.89
CA ALA A 623 29.63 3.85 8.65
C ALA A 623 29.29 2.53 7.95
N VAL A 624 28.44 2.53 6.90
CA VAL A 624 28.06 1.28 6.22
C VAL A 624 29.14 0.80 5.25
N GLU A 625 29.92 1.72 4.69
CA GLU A 625 30.93 1.44 3.66
C GLU A 625 31.95 0.38 4.10
N ASP A 626 32.43 0.46 5.35
CA ASP A 626 33.45 -0.43 5.90
C ASP A 626 32.92 -1.80 6.39
N ILE A 627 31.59 -1.98 6.49
CA ILE A 627 31.01 -3.21 7.06
C ILE A 627 31.18 -4.38 6.08
N THR A 628 31.81 -5.47 6.53
CA THR A 628 31.95 -6.70 5.74
C THR A 628 30.92 -7.76 6.12
N CYS A 629 30.78 -8.79 5.28
CA CYS A 629 29.92 -9.94 5.58
C CYS A 629 30.39 -10.68 6.84
N ASP A 630 31.71 -10.77 7.05
CA ASP A 630 32.31 -11.43 8.21
C ASP A 630 32.02 -10.65 9.50
N ASP A 631 32.07 -9.31 9.44
CA ASP A 631 31.69 -8.44 10.57
C ASP A 631 30.24 -8.69 10.96
N LEU A 632 29.32 -8.72 9.99
CA LEU A 632 27.91 -8.99 10.24
C LEU A 632 27.71 -10.40 10.84
N GLN A 633 28.37 -11.40 10.28
CA GLN A 633 28.28 -12.79 10.76
C GLN A 633 28.81 -12.94 12.19
N ALA A 634 29.86 -12.19 12.56
CA ALA A 634 30.38 -12.14 13.91
C ALA A 634 29.52 -11.31 14.88
N PHE A 635 28.85 -10.27 14.37
CA PHE A 635 28.00 -9.38 15.15
C PHE A 635 26.71 -10.06 15.64
N ILE A 636 26.06 -10.87 14.82
CA ILE A 636 24.79 -11.53 15.16
C ILE A 636 24.84 -12.23 16.54
N PRO A 637 25.77 -13.15 16.83
CA PRO A 637 25.83 -13.79 18.15
C PRO A 637 26.13 -12.80 19.29
N LEU A 638 26.81 -11.68 19.03
CA LEU A 638 27.02 -10.63 20.04
C LEU A 638 25.72 -9.88 20.34
N LEU A 639 24.98 -9.49 19.30
CA LEU A 639 23.67 -8.84 19.40
C LEU A 639 22.69 -9.68 20.23
N LEU A 640 22.71 -10.99 20.01
CA LEU A 640 21.83 -11.96 20.68
C LEU A 640 22.33 -12.39 22.07
N SER A 641 23.58 -12.09 22.45
CA SER A 641 24.20 -12.66 23.65
C SER A 641 23.53 -12.27 24.97
N LYS A 642 22.91 -11.08 25.03
CA LYS A 642 22.21 -10.55 26.22
C LYS A 642 20.93 -9.85 25.82
N MET A 643 19.80 -10.34 26.32
CA MET A 643 18.48 -9.79 25.97
C MET A 643 17.55 -9.66 27.16
N TYR A 644 16.60 -8.75 27.05
CA TYR A 644 15.40 -8.71 27.88
C TYR A 644 14.18 -8.64 26.97
N ILE A 645 13.18 -9.45 27.24
CA ILE A 645 11.96 -9.53 26.42
C ILE A 645 10.84 -8.79 27.12
N GLU A 646 10.18 -7.85 26.45
CA GLU A 646 8.89 -7.33 26.90
C GLU A 646 7.83 -7.64 25.86
N GLY A 647 6.85 -8.46 26.23
CA GLY A 647 5.83 -8.96 25.32
C GLY A 647 4.43 -8.45 25.63
N LEU A 648 3.59 -8.32 24.61
CA LEU A 648 2.15 -8.18 24.70
C LEU A 648 1.49 -9.28 23.85
N VAL A 649 0.60 -10.04 24.48
CA VAL A 649 -0.29 -10.97 23.79
C VAL A 649 -1.73 -10.53 24.00
N TYR A 650 -2.40 -10.17 22.89
CA TYR A 650 -3.78 -9.70 22.89
C TYR A 650 -4.61 -10.44 21.84
N GLY A 651 -5.83 -10.87 22.15
CA GLY A 651 -6.73 -11.45 21.14
C GLY A 651 -7.42 -12.74 21.57
N ASN A 652 -7.74 -13.56 20.57
CA ASN A 652 -8.35 -14.88 20.72
C ASN A 652 -7.34 -15.94 21.18
N THR A 653 -7.01 -15.93 22.47
CA THR A 653 -6.11 -16.87 23.13
C THR A 653 -6.43 -16.97 24.63
N SER A 654 -5.85 -17.94 25.32
CA SER A 654 -5.88 -18.05 26.79
C SER A 654 -4.61 -17.49 27.42
N GLN A 655 -4.66 -17.21 28.73
CA GLN A 655 -3.48 -16.81 29.51
C GLN A 655 -2.40 -17.90 29.47
N GLU A 656 -2.81 -19.16 29.57
CA GLU A 656 -1.92 -20.33 29.49
C GLU A 656 -1.16 -20.36 28.16
N LYS A 657 -1.87 -20.23 27.04
CA LYS A 657 -1.24 -20.19 25.70
C LYS A 657 -0.29 -19.01 25.54
N ALA A 658 -0.62 -17.84 26.09
CA ALA A 658 0.27 -16.68 26.05
C ALA A 658 1.59 -16.95 26.79
N LEU A 659 1.53 -17.62 27.95
CA LEU A 659 2.71 -18.06 28.68
C LEU A 659 3.51 -19.10 27.89
N ASP A 660 2.85 -20.06 27.25
CA ASP A 660 3.52 -21.08 26.44
C ASP A 660 4.31 -20.48 25.28
N LEU A 661 3.75 -19.46 24.60
CA LEU A 661 4.44 -18.75 23.51
C LEU A 661 5.71 -18.05 24.02
N LEU A 662 5.64 -17.36 25.15
CA LEU A 662 6.81 -16.71 25.73
C LEU A 662 7.83 -17.73 26.25
N ASN A 663 7.38 -18.81 26.90
CA ASN A 663 8.26 -19.88 27.39
C ASN A 663 9.00 -20.53 26.23
N MET A 664 8.33 -20.78 25.09
CA MET A 664 8.98 -21.27 23.87
C MET A 664 10.12 -20.35 23.41
N ILE A 665 9.89 -19.04 23.37
CA ILE A 665 10.93 -18.06 23.00
C ILE A 665 12.10 -18.11 24.00
N GLU A 666 11.80 -18.11 25.31
CA GLU A 666 12.82 -18.17 26.36
C GLU A 666 13.66 -19.45 26.29
N ASP A 667 13.01 -20.61 26.15
CA ASP A 667 13.69 -21.90 26.08
C ASP A 667 14.65 -21.94 24.88
N MET A 668 14.21 -21.47 23.72
CA MET A 668 15.07 -21.37 22.51
C MET A 668 16.27 -20.43 22.71
N LEU A 669 16.08 -19.30 23.41
CA LEU A 669 17.17 -18.37 23.73
C LEU A 669 18.16 -18.98 24.74
N LEU A 670 17.66 -19.67 25.77
CA LEU A 670 18.46 -20.31 26.80
C LEU A 670 19.28 -21.48 26.22
N GLU A 671 18.71 -22.25 25.28
CA GLU A 671 19.45 -23.28 24.51
C GLU A 671 20.64 -22.69 23.74
N LYS A 672 20.53 -21.42 23.31
CA LYS A 672 21.62 -20.64 22.68
C LYS A 672 22.50 -19.89 23.67
N SER A 673 22.36 -20.16 24.97
CA SER A 673 23.12 -19.52 26.04
C SER A 673 22.98 -18.00 26.11
N VAL A 674 21.85 -17.45 25.64
CA VAL A 674 21.51 -16.03 25.79
C VAL A 674 21.28 -15.71 27.26
N LYS A 675 21.86 -14.60 27.74
CA LYS A 675 21.78 -14.20 29.14
C LYS A 675 20.77 -13.06 29.34
N PRO A 676 20.13 -12.95 30.51
CA PRO A 676 19.28 -11.80 30.82
C PRO A 676 20.05 -10.47 30.80
N LEU A 677 19.45 -9.44 30.22
CA LEU A 677 19.97 -8.07 30.25
C LEU A 677 19.66 -7.41 31.62
N PRO A 678 20.67 -6.98 32.39
CA PRO A 678 20.47 -6.36 33.70
C PRO A 678 19.53 -5.15 33.65
N HIS A 679 18.67 -5.01 34.65
CA HIS A 679 17.70 -3.90 34.74
C HIS A 679 18.35 -2.50 34.60
N SER A 680 19.56 -2.29 35.14
CA SER A 680 20.30 -1.02 35.03
C SER A 680 20.70 -0.63 33.61
N GLN A 681 20.69 -1.60 32.68
CA GLN A 681 20.99 -1.46 31.26
C GLN A 681 19.74 -1.29 30.39
N GLN A 682 18.54 -1.42 30.96
CA GLN A 682 17.27 -1.23 30.25
C GLN A 682 16.86 0.25 30.29
N ARG A 683 17.69 1.13 29.70
CA ARG A 683 17.49 2.58 29.74
C ARG A 683 16.72 3.06 28.51
N PHE A 684 15.73 3.91 28.75
CA PHE A 684 15.03 4.64 27.70
C PHE A 684 15.77 5.94 27.38
N TYR A 685 15.70 6.37 26.13
CA TYR A 685 16.19 7.68 25.72
C TYR A 685 15.30 8.77 26.29
N ARG A 686 15.91 9.92 26.56
CA ARG A 686 15.24 11.13 27.04
C ARG A 686 14.97 12.09 25.89
N GLU A 687 14.05 13.01 26.13
CA GLU A 687 13.84 14.17 25.27
C GLU A 687 14.64 15.38 25.82
N HIS A 688 15.16 16.22 24.92
CA HIS A 688 15.86 17.44 25.29
C HIS A 688 14.91 18.48 25.92
N GLN A 689 15.22 18.89 27.15
CA GLN A 689 14.49 19.97 27.82
C GLN A 689 14.90 21.34 27.27
N LEU A 690 13.96 22.04 26.62
CA LEU A 690 14.17 23.39 26.10
C LEU A 690 14.29 24.42 27.24
N LEU A 691 15.09 25.47 27.02
CA LEU A 691 15.24 26.58 27.96
C LEU A 691 14.00 27.49 27.93
N ASP A 692 13.61 28.02 29.09
CA ASP A 692 12.62 29.09 29.18
C ASP A 692 13.03 30.29 28.31
N GLY A 693 12.08 30.90 27.58
CA GLY A 693 12.36 31.93 26.56
C GLY A 693 13.24 33.10 27.03
N LYS A 694 13.13 33.50 28.30
CA LYS A 694 13.98 34.56 28.90
C LYS A 694 15.45 34.13 29.07
N ALA A 695 15.70 32.84 29.32
CA ALA A 695 17.04 32.29 29.44
C ALA A 695 17.70 32.07 28.07
N ALA A 696 16.90 31.69 27.06
CA ALA A 696 17.36 31.60 25.66
C ALA A 696 17.80 32.97 25.12
N GLU A 697 17.00 34.02 25.29
CA GLU A 697 17.35 35.40 24.89
C GLU A 697 18.62 35.91 25.59
N LYS A 698 18.79 35.60 26.87
CA LYS A 698 19.98 35.99 27.64
C LYS A 698 21.24 35.29 27.12
N ARG A 699 21.13 34.02 26.69
CA ARG A 699 22.23 33.24 26.12
C ARG A 699 22.58 33.71 24.70
N GLU A 700 21.60 34.10 23.89
CA GLU A 700 21.84 34.71 22.58
C GLU A 700 22.54 36.07 22.70
N LYS A 701 22.09 36.93 23.63
CA LYS A 701 22.73 38.22 23.91
C LYS A 701 24.14 38.11 24.50
N GLN A 702 24.53 36.95 25.02
CA GLN A 702 25.90 36.68 25.48
C GLN A 702 26.79 36.08 24.37
N LYS A 703 26.19 35.55 23.29
CA LYS A 703 26.92 35.01 22.14
C LYS A 703 27.15 36.04 21.03
N ARG A 704 26.27 37.04 20.92
CA ARG A 704 26.48 38.25 20.12
C ARG A 704 27.33 39.24 20.90
#